data_AF-A0A8S9BI39-F1
#
_entry.id   AF-A0A8S9BI39-F1
#
_cell.length_a   1.000
_cell.length_b   1.000
_cell.length_c   1.000
_cell.angle_alpha   90.00
_cell.angle_beta   90.00
_cell.angle_gamma   90.00
#
_symmetry.space_group_name_H-M   'P 1'
#
loop_
_entity.id
_entity.type
_entity.pdbx_description
1 polymer ?
#
loop_
_entity_poly.entity_id
_entity_poly.type
_entity_poly.pdbx_seq_one_letter_code
_entity_poly.pdbx_strand_id
1 'polypeptide(L)'
;MSVSQAFLSTPPSHLKNPPSSYRQPSVDLLGGLNALQEGIQNGIFPNEYEFEAALQALLYATHDAHIELFAGALAVFSFGSAYEIVSLSIDGIQIPKVYLVDDFVSSNSFTDYIPSAIASINGVDTVTYLTDFASNNSYGTLEPHADWNQLMLSAAQDIQGFASVFNGGATFYPGDTITFTLENGTQINDTFLGVYYSQGNTGPLETGGDFYNFFVLGFYPDSFDPDLIDDNTVNITASAASSAAPSSAPSSTSAAAAASSSVASSSATCTESWGSAAYPDCPDVAQPDLGAEDGGVVSGYFLNDTGISVLSIPSFDEYNNTLNTFSSTVAEFITRSRAANLNKLVIDLQSNAGGQPLLAIDTFKRFFPNIDPFGGSRLRAHYAADVIGQTTTTYFQSLNSTSDGFIDLISSEWVATERIDANTSRTFDSWAEFFGPQEYNGDKFTTTQRYNLSNELFVEAAVGDIVDGFVVYGYGNNTAPPNAAPPYAAEDIIILSDALCDSACALFMEMMHHEAGVRVVVAGGKPSLGPMQAPSGSRGALIYNTYQLDSDITFTQTVLQDQGSPNATFLPNRTTALEVYVTFASINLRDEVRRGETIPLQFAYEAADCRIFYTPQTVYNYTALWQYAADAIWTNSTLCVAGSTGFATADTNQTDFIGPSNFSSPGTITVENITAHLNASSDNQLEDVKISSVPFQTPCSVTADCLTGQVCALTTSCGISVPAKQCLSTCEPEGLHCGPNGATCRFDVPFCSTSGTDCSILPGSGVCPLVSCGPQSGKARAGTTPAKIKPKKLVRRI
;
A
#
# COMPACT_ATOMS: atom_id res chain seq x y z
N MET A 1 -19.57 11.48 -9.91
CA MET A 1 -18.40 12.23 -9.42
C MET A 1 -18.74 13.52 -8.66
N SER A 2 -19.70 14.35 -9.09
CA SER A 2 -19.92 15.70 -8.50
C SER A 2 -20.18 15.75 -6.99
N VAL A 3 -20.79 14.73 -6.39
CA VAL A 3 -21.03 14.70 -4.93
C VAL A 3 -19.84 14.18 -4.14
N SER A 4 -19.14 13.16 -4.62
CA SER A 4 -17.90 12.67 -3.99
C SER A 4 -16.80 13.73 -3.95
N GLN A 5 -16.68 14.51 -5.04
CA GLN A 5 -15.75 15.66 -5.10
C GLN A 5 -15.99 16.69 -4.00
N ALA A 6 -17.23 16.84 -3.53
CA ALA A 6 -17.55 17.82 -2.49
C ALA A 6 -16.93 17.46 -1.13
N PHE A 7 -16.79 16.15 -0.86
CA PHE A 7 -16.31 15.58 0.41
C PHE A 7 -14.79 15.45 0.49
N LEU A 8 -14.05 15.76 -0.59
CA LEU A 8 -12.60 15.73 -0.56
C LEU A 8 -12.08 16.80 0.41
N SER A 9 -11.37 16.37 1.45
CA SER A 9 -10.78 17.26 2.44
C SER A 9 -9.46 17.84 2.01
N THR A 10 -8.64 17.09 1.26
CA THR A 10 -7.44 17.60 0.57
C THR A 10 -7.85 18.87 -0.16
N PRO A 11 -7.47 20.07 0.34
CA PRO A 11 -8.22 21.26 -0.02
C PRO A 11 -7.99 21.58 -1.49
N PRO A 12 -9.05 21.66 -2.32
CA PRO A 12 -8.89 22.02 -3.72
C PRO A 12 -8.15 23.36 -3.89
N SER A 13 -8.28 24.28 -2.93
CA SER A 13 -7.49 25.52 -2.89
C SER A 13 -5.99 25.30 -2.74
N HIS A 14 -5.56 24.37 -1.88
CA HIS A 14 -4.15 24.06 -1.64
C HIS A 14 -3.57 23.20 -2.77
N LEU A 15 -4.32 22.27 -3.35
CA LEU A 15 -3.87 21.56 -4.55
C LEU A 15 -3.61 22.54 -5.71
N LYS A 16 -4.52 23.49 -5.91
CA LYS A 16 -4.41 24.50 -6.97
C LYS A 16 -3.34 25.55 -6.69
N ASN A 17 -3.19 25.98 -5.43
CA ASN A 17 -2.25 27.00 -5.00
C ASN A 17 -1.56 26.55 -3.70
N PRO A 18 -0.61 25.61 -3.78
CA PRO A 18 0.04 25.06 -2.61
C PRO A 18 0.98 26.08 -1.97
N PRO A 19 1.26 25.96 -0.66
CA PRO A 19 2.29 26.75 -0.01
C PRO A 19 3.67 26.49 -0.62
N SER A 20 4.60 27.43 -0.44
CA SER A 20 5.97 27.31 -0.96
C SER A 20 6.79 26.15 -0.36
N SER A 21 6.32 25.55 0.73
CA SER A 21 6.86 24.32 1.31
C SER A 21 6.59 23.09 0.43
N TYR A 22 5.48 23.07 -0.32
CA TYR A 22 5.05 21.91 -1.09
C TYR A 22 6.04 21.55 -2.21
N ARG A 23 6.31 20.26 -2.37
CA ARG A 23 7.38 19.75 -3.24
C ARG A 23 6.92 19.17 -4.56
N GLN A 24 5.62 19.10 -4.78
CA GLN A 24 5.05 18.59 -6.02
C GLN A 24 4.38 19.70 -6.84
N PRO A 25 4.16 19.48 -8.15
CA PRO A 25 3.40 20.40 -8.99
C PRO A 25 2.02 20.71 -8.41
N SER A 26 1.57 21.96 -8.56
CA SER A 26 0.17 22.29 -8.25
C SER A 26 -0.76 21.67 -9.29
N VAL A 27 -1.95 21.24 -8.88
CA VAL A 27 -2.99 20.70 -9.77
C VAL A 27 -4.35 21.34 -9.46
N ASP A 28 -5.07 21.77 -10.49
CA ASP A 28 -6.48 22.15 -10.35
C ASP A 28 -7.37 20.92 -10.57
N LEU A 29 -7.57 20.11 -9.53
CA LEU A 29 -8.31 18.85 -9.64
C LEU A 29 -9.73 19.05 -10.22
N LEU A 30 -10.47 20.05 -9.72
CA LEU A 30 -11.85 20.32 -10.17
C LEU A 30 -11.85 20.90 -11.59
N GLY A 31 -10.92 21.79 -11.91
CA GLY A 31 -10.72 22.29 -13.28
C GLY A 31 -10.36 21.17 -14.26
N GLY A 32 -9.49 20.25 -13.86
CA GLY A 32 -9.10 19.08 -14.62
C GLY A 32 -10.29 18.15 -14.90
N LEU A 33 -11.10 17.83 -13.89
CA LEU A 33 -12.29 16.98 -14.06
C LEU A 33 -13.32 17.63 -15.02
N ASN A 34 -13.51 18.95 -14.94
CA ASN A 34 -14.35 19.67 -15.91
C ASN A 34 -13.78 19.61 -17.33
N ALA A 35 -12.46 19.74 -17.48
CA ALA A 35 -11.83 19.69 -18.78
C ALA A 35 -11.86 18.28 -19.40
N LEU A 36 -11.73 17.22 -18.59
CA LEU A 36 -11.98 15.85 -19.04
C LEU A 36 -13.43 15.68 -19.51
N GLN A 37 -14.41 16.23 -18.78
CA GLN A 37 -15.81 16.22 -19.18
C GLN A 37 -16.06 16.96 -20.51
N GLU A 38 -15.45 18.13 -20.70
CA GLU A 38 -15.48 18.85 -21.98
C GLU A 38 -14.78 18.05 -23.09
N GLY A 39 -13.68 17.37 -22.78
CA GLY A 39 -12.98 16.47 -23.70
C GLY A 39 -13.86 15.34 -24.22
N ILE A 40 -14.65 14.70 -23.33
CA ILE A 40 -15.64 13.69 -23.72
C ILE A 40 -16.68 14.31 -24.66
N GLN A 41 -17.24 15.47 -24.32
CA GLN A 41 -18.26 16.14 -25.14
C GLN A 41 -17.75 16.53 -26.52
N ASN A 42 -16.47 16.88 -26.62
CA ASN A 42 -15.80 17.25 -27.85
C ASN A 42 -15.22 16.05 -28.62
N GLY A 43 -15.31 14.83 -28.06
CA GLY A 43 -14.85 13.60 -28.69
C GLY A 43 -13.32 13.54 -28.87
N ILE A 44 -12.54 14.09 -27.93
CA ILE A 44 -11.07 14.14 -28.05
C ILE A 44 -10.41 12.81 -27.69
N PHE A 45 -11.07 11.95 -26.91
CA PHE A 45 -10.55 10.65 -26.50
C PHE A 45 -10.84 9.62 -27.59
N PRO A 46 -9.81 8.98 -28.18
CA PRO A 46 -10.01 8.05 -29.27
C PRO A 46 -10.55 6.68 -28.81
N ASN A 47 -10.38 6.33 -27.53
CA ASN A 47 -10.87 5.09 -26.92
C ASN A 47 -11.03 5.25 -25.39
N GLU A 48 -11.58 4.23 -24.73
CA GLU A 48 -11.83 4.23 -23.27
C GLU A 48 -10.54 4.29 -22.44
N TYR A 49 -9.50 3.55 -22.83
CA TYR A 49 -8.21 3.54 -22.13
C TYR A 49 -7.62 4.95 -22.03
N GLU A 50 -7.65 5.71 -23.12
CA GLU A 50 -7.11 7.07 -23.17
C GLU A 50 -7.90 8.05 -22.28
N PHE A 51 -9.22 7.85 -22.14
CA PHE A 51 -10.03 8.62 -21.19
C PHE A 51 -9.68 8.24 -19.74
N GLU A 52 -9.68 6.95 -19.43
CA GLU A 52 -9.36 6.46 -18.08
C GLU A 52 -7.93 6.83 -17.68
N ALA A 53 -6.97 6.78 -18.60
CA ALA A 53 -5.58 7.15 -18.35
C ALA A 53 -5.44 8.64 -18.03
N ALA A 54 -6.14 9.51 -18.77
CA ALA A 54 -6.20 10.93 -18.46
C ALA A 54 -6.87 11.21 -17.10
N LEU A 55 -7.91 10.46 -16.74
CA LEU A 55 -8.52 10.56 -15.41
C LEU A 55 -7.57 10.10 -14.31
N GLN A 56 -6.91 8.96 -14.47
CA GLN A 56 -5.99 8.40 -13.49
C GLN A 56 -4.77 9.31 -13.29
N ALA A 57 -4.21 9.86 -14.37
CA ALA A 57 -3.09 10.81 -14.31
C ALA A 57 -3.47 12.09 -13.55
N LEU A 58 -4.71 12.59 -13.71
CA LEU A 58 -5.21 13.72 -12.94
C LEU A 58 -5.33 13.40 -11.45
N LEU A 59 -5.73 12.17 -11.09
CA LEU A 59 -5.81 11.74 -9.69
C LEU A 59 -4.42 11.59 -9.07
N TYR A 60 -3.45 10.96 -9.76
CA TYR A 60 -2.07 10.85 -9.28
C TYR A 60 -1.40 12.22 -9.10
N ALA A 61 -1.74 13.20 -9.94
CA ALA A 61 -1.24 14.57 -9.81
C ALA A 61 -1.69 15.28 -8.50
N THR A 62 -2.61 14.71 -7.73
CA THR A 62 -2.97 15.21 -6.40
C THR A 62 -1.93 14.88 -5.33
N HIS A 63 -1.07 13.88 -5.59
CA HIS A 63 -0.06 13.37 -4.68
C HIS A 63 -0.60 13.01 -3.29
N ASP A 64 -1.77 12.36 -3.24
CA ASP A 64 -2.43 11.91 -2.02
C ASP A 64 -2.89 10.46 -2.22
N ALA A 65 -2.24 9.52 -1.53
CA ALA A 65 -2.52 8.09 -1.61
C ALA A 65 -3.93 7.70 -1.10
N HIS A 66 -4.68 8.60 -0.45
CA HIS A 66 -6.09 8.38 -0.11
C HIS A 66 -7.06 8.74 -1.25
N ILE A 67 -6.57 9.29 -2.37
CA ILE A 67 -7.37 9.59 -3.56
C ILE A 67 -7.15 8.48 -4.59
N GLU A 68 -7.89 7.39 -4.45
CA GLU A 68 -7.76 6.22 -5.32
C GLU A 68 -9.01 6.02 -6.19
N LEU A 69 -8.78 5.46 -7.37
CA LEU A 69 -9.82 4.98 -8.26
C LEU A 69 -9.34 3.67 -8.90
N PHE A 70 -10.08 2.60 -8.63
CA PHE A 70 -9.96 1.33 -9.33
C PHE A 70 -11.29 1.08 -10.04
N ALA A 71 -11.32 1.44 -11.33
CA ALA A 71 -12.46 1.27 -12.20
C ALA A 71 -11.99 0.94 -13.62
N GLY A 72 -12.90 0.37 -14.41
CA GLY A 72 -12.71 0.26 -15.85
C GLY A 72 -11.52 -0.60 -16.28
N ALA A 73 -10.97 -0.26 -17.44
CA ALA A 73 -9.84 -0.93 -18.08
C ALA A 73 -8.53 -0.84 -17.27
N LEU A 74 -8.28 0.27 -16.59
CA LEU A 74 -7.05 0.47 -15.80
C LEU A 74 -7.01 -0.33 -14.49
N ALA A 75 -8.15 -0.80 -13.99
CA ALA A 75 -8.17 -1.66 -12.80
C ALA A 75 -7.86 -3.13 -13.11
N VAL A 76 -7.78 -3.51 -14.39
CA VAL A 76 -7.68 -4.91 -14.82
C VAL A 76 -6.24 -5.39 -14.89
N PHE A 77 -5.34 -4.51 -15.35
CA PHE A 77 -3.94 -4.82 -15.56
C PHE A 77 -3.05 -3.83 -14.83
N SER A 78 -1.96 -4.34 -14.28
CA SER A 78 -0.74 -3.57 -14.13
C SER A 78 0.32 -4.07 -15.11
N PHE A 79 1.44 -3.36 -15.19
CA PHE A 79 2.53 -3.67 -16.08
C PHE A 79 3.86 -3.70 -15.31
N GLY A 80 4.84 -4.42 -15.84
CA GLY A 80 6.13 -4.55 -15.18
C GLY A 80 7.22 -5.11 -16.08
N SER A 81 8.46 -4.75 -15.78
CA SER A 81 9.62 -5.41 -16.37
C SER A 81 9.73 -6.83 -15.83
N ALA A 82 10.23 -7.77 -16.64
CA ALA A 82 10.62 -9.10 -16.15
C ALA A 82 11.80 -9.04 -15.15
N TYR A 83 12.53 -7.91 -15.10
CA TYR A 83 13.68 -7.69 -14.22
C TYR A 83 13.33 -6.73 -13.10
N GLU A 84 13.97 -6.92 -11.96
CA GLU A 84 13.99 -5.95 -10.86
C GLU A 84 15.25 -5.09 -10.90
N ILE A 85 15.18 -3.92 -10.29
CA ILE A 85 16.30 -2.98 -10.21
C ILE A 85 16.55 -2.51 -8.78
N VAL A 86 17.81 -2.17 -8.51
CA VAL A 86 18.26 -1.56 -7.26
C VAL A 86 19.08 -0.32 -7.52
N SER A 87 18.95 0.70 -6.68
CA SER A 87 19.76 1.93 -6.74
C SER A 87 20.75 1.97 -5.59
N LEU A 88 22.05 1.83 -5.89
CA LEU A 88 23.11 1.60 -4.91
C LEU A 88 24.27 2.58 -5.07
N SER A 89 24.75 3.09 -3.95
CA SER A 89 26.05 3.75 -3.83
C SER A 89 27.12 2.74 -3.43
N ILE A 90 28.22 2.67 -4.17
CA ILE A 90 29.29 1.69 -3.91
C ILE A 90 29.98 1.86 -2.55
N ASP A 91 29.90 3.04 -1.94
CA ASP A 91 30.54 3.37 -0.66
C ASP A 91 29.63 4.17 0.29
N GLY A 92 28.35 4.36 -0.07
CA GLY A 92 27.40 5.18 0.68
C GLY A 92 27.59 6.69 0.51
N ILE A 93 28.61 7.14 -0.22
CA ILE A 93 28.98 8.56 -0.39
C ILE A 93 28.81 9.00 -1.85
N GLN A 94 29.26 8.18 -2.80
CA GLN A 94 29.13 8.43 -4.22
C GLN A 94 27.66 8.40 -4.64
N ILE A 95 27.34 9.15 -5.69
CA ILE A 95 25.99 9.14 -6.26
C ILE A 95 25.61 7.71 -6.66
N PRO A 96 24.43 7.20 -6.24
CA PRO A 96 23.99 5.87 -6.58
C PRO A 96 23.90 5.64 -8.09
N LYS A 97 24.18 4.41 -8.51
CA LYS A 97 23.86 3.90 -9.85
C LYS A 97 22.79 2.83 -9.75
N VAL A 98 22.14 2.54 -10.87
CA VAL A 98 21.10 1.51 -10.94
C VAL A 98 21.67 0.23 -11.52
N TYR A 99 21.34 -0.90 -10.93
CA TYR A 99 21.80 -2.24 -11.30
C TYR A 99 20.61 -3.18 -11.43
N LEU A 100 20.74 -4.20 -12.27
CA LEU A 100 19.80 -5.33 -12.31
C LEU A 100 19.98 -6.17 -11.05
N VAL A 101 18.86 -6.60 -10.46
CA VAL A 101 18.88 -7.42 -9.24
C VAL A 101 19.58 -8.76 -9.47
N ASP A 102 19.40 -9.38 -10.63
CA ASP A 102 20.08 -10.64 -10.99
C ASP A 102 21.62 -10.53 -10.92
N ASP A 103 22.17 -9.40 -11.37
CA ASP A 103 23.61 -9.13 -11.28
C ASP A 103 24.03 -8.81 -9.83
N PHE A 104 23.20 -8.07 -9.09
CA PHE A 104 23.44 -7.79 -7.67
C PHE A 104 23.52 -9.09 -6.85
N VAL A 105 22.58 -10.00 -7.06
CA VAL A 105 22.55 -11.31 -6.40
C VAL A 105 23.74 -12.17 -6.83
N SER A 106 23.95 -12.35 -8.13
CA SER A 106 24.98 -13.26 -8.64
C SER A 106 26.41 -12.79 -8.34
N SER A 107 26.59 -11.49 -8.05
CA SER A 107 27.85 -10.94 -7.53
C SER A 107 28.05 -11.09 -6.03
N ASN A 108 27.10 -11.75 -5.35
CA ASN A 108 27.04 -11.88 -3.90
C ASN A 108 27.13 -10.51 -3.21
N SER A 109 26.20 -9.60 -3.52
CA SER A 109 26.22 -8.23 -2.97
C SER A 109 27.54 -7.50 -3.24
N PHE A 110 28.05 -7.64 -4.46
CA PHE A 110 29.29 -7.05 -4.98
C PHE A 110 30.59 -7.56 -4.32
N THR A 111 30.55 -8.65 -3.54
CA THR A 111 31.78 -9.20 -2.94
C THR A 111 32.64 -9.95 -3.95
N ASP A 112 32.00 -10.63 -4.91
CA ASP A 112 32.70 -11.51 -5.84
C ASP A 112 33.19 -10.74 -7.07
N TYR A 113 32.39 -9.78 -7.53
CA TYR A 113 32.73 -8.81 -8.57
C TYR A 113 31.81 -7.59 -8.47
N ILE A 114 32.14 -6.50 -9.17
CA ILE A 114 31.24 -5.32 -9.25
C ILE A 114 30.44 -5.42 -10.56
N PRO A 115 29.11 -5.58 -10.51
CA PRO A 115 28.23 -5.52 -11.66
C PRO A 115 28.37 -4.26 -12.51
N SER A 116 28.00 -4.37 -13.78
CA SER A 116 27.88 -3.19 -14.64
C SER A 116 26.56 -2.49 -14.37
N ALA A 117 26.60 -1.19 -14.09
CA ALA A 117 25.37 -0.41 -13.95
C ALA A 117 24.61 -0.31 -15.29
N ILE A 118 23.31 -0.03 -15.21
CA ILE A 118 22.46 0.26 -16.36
C ILE A 118 22.76 1.69 -16.81
N ALA A 119 23.31 1.85 -18.02
CA ALA A 119 23.62 3.15 -18.59
C ALA A 119 22.38 3.81 -19.23
N SER A 120 21.56 3.03 -19.93
CA SER A 120 20.32 3.52 -20.53
C SER A 120 19.24 2.45 -20.60
N ILE A 121 17.98 2.88 -20.51
CA ILE A 121 16.78 2.08 -20.74
C ILE A 121 16.08 2.65 -21.98
N ASN A 122 15.79 1.81 -22.97
CA ASN A 122 15.20 2.21 -24.26
C ASN A 122 15.98 3.34 -24.96
N GLY A 123 17.31 3.36 -24.80
CA GLY A 123 18.20 4.39 -25.35
C GLY A 123 18.15 5.73 -24.64
N VAL A 124 17.40 5.86 -23.54
CA VAL A 124 17.34 7.04 -22.66
C VAL A 124 18.21 6.79 -21.44
N ASP A 125 18.97 7.79 -20.99
CA ASP A 125 19.75 7.74 -19.75
C ASP A 125 18.91 7.18 -18.59
N THR A 126 19.47 6.23 -17.83
CA THR A 126 18.72 5.46 -16.83
C THR A 126 18.05 6.35 -15.77
N VAL A 127 18.74 7.37 -15.27
CA VAL A 127 18.17 8.26 -14.24
C VAL A 127 17.02 9.08 -14.81
N THR A 128 17.18 9.56 -16.05
CA THR A 128 16.14 10.30 -16.76
C THR A 128 14.91 9.41 -16.99
N TYR A 129 15.11 8.21 -17.58
CA TYR A 129 14.03 7.27 -17.86
C TYR A 129 13.25 6.88 -16.60
N LEU A 130 13.95 6.52 -15.52
CA LEU A 130 13.30 6.08 -14.28
C LEU A 130 12.66 7.24 -13.52
N THR A 131 13.16 8.46 -13.64
CA THR A 131 12.48 9.64 -13.08
C THR A 131 11.14 9.86 -13.76
N ASP A 132 11.10 9.79 -15.10
CA ASP A 132 9.86 9.93 -15.88
C ASP A 132 8.91 8.74 -15.64
N PHE A 133 9.46 7.52 -15.50
CA PHE A 133 8.67 6.33 -15.20
C PHE A 133 8.02 6.42 -13.82
N ALA A 134 8.77 6.84 -12.79
CA ALA A 134 8.27 7.06 -11.44
C ALA A 134 7.19 8.15 -11.41
N SER A 135 7.43 9.31 -12.03
CA SER A 135 6.45 10.40 -12.00
C SER A 135 5.10 10.04 -12.63
N ASN A 136 5.11 9.07 -13.56
CA ASN A 136 3.89 8.61 -14.22
C ASN A 136 3.25 7.43 -13.48
N ASN A 137 4.01 6.48 -12.95
CA ASN A 137 3.47 5.20 -12.49
C ASN A 137 3.45 5.00 -10.98
N SER A 138 4.19 5.80 -10.21
CA SER A 138 4.07 5.78 -8.76
C SER A 138 2.69 6.29 -8.35
N TYR A 139 2.15 5.83 -7.21
CA TYR A 139 0.81 6.21 -6.74
C TYR A 139 0.69 7.68 -6.24
N GLY A 140 1.68 8.53 -6.57
CA GLY A 140 1.69 9.97 -6.30
C GLY A 140 2.10 10.31 -4.87
N THR A 141 3.40 10.32 -4.56
CA THR A 141 3.91 10.74 -3.24
C THR A 141 4.17 12.24 -3.18
N LEU A 142 4.34 12.78 -1.97
CA LEU A 142 4.63 14.19 -1.70
C LEU A 142 6.05 14.63 -2.06
N GLU A 143 6.92 13.73 -2.49
CA GLU A 143 8.26 14.08 -2.97
C GLU A 143 8.79 13.07 -4.02
N PRO A 144 9.41 13.54 -5.12
CA PRO A 144 9.93 12.65 -6.17
C PRO A 144 11.01 11.64 -5.73
N HIS A 145 11.62 11.81 -4.55
CA HIS A 145 12.53 10.81 -3.99
C HIS A 145 11.79 9.55 -3.53
N ALA A 146 10.58 9.71 -3.00
CA ALA A 146 9.74 8.59 -2.60
C ALA A 146 9.17 7.86 -3.83
N ASP A 147 8.72 8.58 -4.86
CA ASP A 147 8.31 7.98 -6.14
C ASP A 147 9.45 7.10 -6.74
N TRP A 148 10.70 7.59 -6.69
CA TRP A 148 11.87 6.82 -7.11
C TRP A 148 12.08 5.54 -6.31
N ASN A 149 11.87 5.58 -4.99
CA ASN A 149 12.05 4.41 -4.13
C ASN A 149 11.03 3.30 -4.45
N GLN A 150 9.82 3.64 -4.89
CA GLN A 150 8.81 2.64 -5.28
C GLN A 150 9.22 1.81 -6.51
N LEU A 151 10.18 2.27 -7.30
CA LEU A 151 10.68 1.53 -8.47
C LEU A 151 11.66 0.41 -8.09
N MET A 152 12.21 0.45 -6.87
CA MET A 152 13.34 -0.39 -6.48
C MET A 152 12.87 -1.62 -5.70
N LEU A 153 13.65 -2.69 -5.76
CA LEU A 153 13.49 -3.85 -4.86
C LEU A 153 13.52 -3.39 -3.39
N SER A 154 12.59 -3.90 -2.58
CA SER A 154 12.48 -3.58 -1.16
C SER A 154 12.03 -4.82 -0.37
N ALA A 155 12.90 -5.34 0.51
CA ALA A 155 12.53 -6.50 1.32
C ALA A 155 11.31 -6.25 2.24
N ALA A 156 11.10 -5.00 2.69
CA ALA A 156 9.91 -4.62 3.44
C ALA A 156 8.63 -4.71 2.59
N GLN A 157 8.73 -4.47 1.28
CA GLN A 157 7.64 -4.64 0.33
C GLN A 157 7.41 -6.14 0.02
N ASP A 158 8.49 -6.92 -0.10
CA ASP A 158 8.44 -8.35 -0.41
C ASP A 158 7.71 -9.15 0.68
N ILE A 159 7.98 -8.88 1.96
CA ILE A 159 7.31 -9.57 3.08
C ILE A 159 5.82 -9.23 3.17
N GLN A 160 5.39 -8.16 2.50
CA GLN A 160 3.98 -7.77 2.36
C GLN A 160 3.34 -8.32 1.07
N GLY A 161 4.11 -8.99 0.21
CA GLY A 161 3.60 -9.63 -1.01
C GLY A 161 3.33 -8.67 -2.17
N PHE A 162 3.92 -7.46 -2.17
CA PHE A 162 3.75 -6.49 -3.24
C PHE A 162 4.97 -6.43 -4.17
N ALA A 163 4.72 -6.25 -5.47
CA ALA A 163 5.78 -5.98 -6.44
C ALA A 163 6.16 -4.48 -6.46
N SER A 164 7.42 -4.17 -6.76
CA SER A 164 7.82 -2.79 -7.05
C SER A 164 7.07 -2.23 -8.26
N VAL A 165 6.95 -0.91 -8.35
CA VAL A 165 6.28 -0.23 -9.47
C VAL A 165 6.97 -0.55 -10.81
N PHE A 166 8.30 -0.72 -10.82
CA PHE A 166 9.02 -1.07 -12.04
C PHE A 166 8.81 -2.54 -12.45
N ASN A 167 8.72 -3.45 -11.49
CA ASN A 167 8.64 -4.89 -11.76
C ASN A 167 7.21 -5.40 -11.92
N GLY A 168 6.17 -4.71 -11.45
CA GLY A 168 4.79 -5.19 -11.63
C GLY A 168 3.69 -4.24 -11.20
N GLY A 169 4.03 -3.08 -10.62
CA GLY A 169 3.05 -2.12 -10.13
C GLY A 169 2.73 -0.96 -11.08
N ALA A 170 3.22 -0.95 -12.32
CA ALA A 170 2.99 0.19 -13.22
C ALA A 170 1.55 0.22 -13.72
N THR A 171 0.88 1.37 -13.56
CA THR A 171 -0.53 1.55 -13.95
C THR A 171 -0.71 1.78 -15.44
N PHE A 172 0.19 2.55 -16.06
CA PHE A 172 0.09 2.92 -17.46
C PHE A 172 0.89 1.96 -18.32
N TYR A 173 0.31 1.55 -19.45
CA TYR A 173 0.99 0.68 -20.40
C TYR A 173 2.29 1.34 -20.89
N PRO A 174 3.46 0.75 -20.60
CA PRO A 174 4.76 1.39 -20.84
C PRO A 174 5.31 1.13 -22.26
N GLY A 175 4.57 0.40 -23.10
CA GLY A 175 5.00 -0.10 -24.42
C GLY A 175 5.32 -1.60 -24.41
N ASP A 176 5.58 -2.16 -25.60
CA ASP A 176 5.78 -3.62 -25.77
C ASP A 176 7.15 -4.11 -25.29
N THR A 177 8.18 -3.28 -25.42
CA THR A 177 9.57 -3.71 -25.28
C THR A 177 10.36 -2.87 -24.29
N ILE A 178 11.32 -3.52 -23.65
CA ILE A 178 12.30 -2.89 -22.77
C ILE A 178 13.70 -3.34 -23.15
N THR A 179 14.60 -2.38 -23.33
CA THR A 179 16.00 -2.60 -23.67
C THR A 179 16.89 -1.95 -22.62
N PHE A 180 17.65 -2.76 -21.89
CA PHE A 180 18.71 -2.30 -21.01
C PHE A 180 20.03 -2.26 -21.77
N THR A 181 20.75 -1.15 -21.71
CA THR A 181 22.17 -1.08 -22.12
C THR A 181 23.01 -0.83 -20.88
N LEU A 182 23.90 -1.77 -20.56
CA LEU A 182 24.80 -1.67 -19.42
C LEU A 182 26.06 -0.85 -19.77
N GLU A 183 26.73 -0.28 -18.77
CA GLU A 183 27.98 0.50 -18.95
C GLU A 183 29.11 -0.27 -19.64
N ASN A 184 29.13 -1.61 -19.55
CA ASN A 184 30.08 -2.47 -20.27
C ASN A 184 29.70 -2.73 -21.75
N GLY A 185 28.58 -2.21 -22.22
CA GLY A 185 28.08 -2.34 -23.59
C GLY A 185 27.16 -3.54 -23.83
N THR A 186 26.90 -4.38 -22.82
CA THR A 186 25.89 -5.45 -22.90
C THR A 186 24.51 -4.86 -23.12
N GLN A 187 23.75 -5.44 -24.05
CA GLN A 187 22.35 -5.11 -24.27
C GLN A 187 21.46 -6.30 -23.91
N ILE A 188 20.40 -6.03 -23.17
CA ILE A 188 19.38 -6.99 -22.79
C ILE A 188 18.07 -6.46 -23.37
N ASN A 189 17.43 -7.24 -24.25
CA ASN A 189 16.17 -6.89 -24.88
C ASN A 189 15.10 -7.85 -24.37
N ASP A 190 13.99 -7.30 -23.90
CA ASP A 190 12.87 -8.07 -23.36
C ASP A 190 11.55 -7.35 -23.65
N THR A 191 10.45 -7.94 -23.18
CA THR A 191 9.10 -7.38 -23.25
C THR A 191 8.62 -6.93 -21.88
N PHE A 192 7.83 -5.87 -21.84
CA PHE A 192 7.02 -5.60 -20.66
C PHE A 192 5.95 -6.68 -20.51
N LEU A 193 5.66 -7.03 -19.26
CA LEU A 193 4.66 -8.02 -18.89
C LEU A 193 3.40 -7.30 -18.42
N GLY A 194 2.23 -7.79 -18.82
CA GLY A 194 0.95 -7.41 -18.25
C GLY A 194 0.56 -8.39 -17.13
N VAL A 195 0.29 -7.86 -15.94
CA VAL A 195 -0.20 -8.63 -14.79
C VAL A 195 -1.71 -8.50 -14.77
N TYR A 196 -2.42 -9.62 -14.88
CA TYR A 196 -3.88 -9.64 -14.90
C TYR A 196 -4.46 -9.87 -13.49
N TYR A 197 -5.16 -8.87 -12.95
CA TYR A 197 -5.87 -8.98 -11.68
C TYR A 197 -7.24 -9.63 -11.88
N SER A 198 -7.25 -10.96 -12.00
CA SER A 198 -8.47 -11.73 -12.23
C SER A 198 -9.56 -11.45 -11.18
N GLN A 199 -10.69 -10.91 -11.62
CA GLN A 199 -11.89 -10.67 -10.79
C GLN A 199 -12.80 -11.92 -10.69
N GLY A 200 -12.30 -13.09 -11.09
CA GLY A 200 -13.06 -14.35 -11.14
C GLY A 200 -13.53 -14.71 -12.55
N ASN A 201 -14.68 -15.37 -12.66
CA ASN A 201 -15.20 -15.88 -13.93
C ASN A 201 -15.78 -14.76 -14.80
N THR A 202 -15.05 -14.38 -15.85
CA THR A 202 -15.48 -13.38 -16.83
C THR A 202 -16.26 -13.97 -18.01
N GLY A 203 -16.27 -15.31 -18.16
CA GLY A 203 -16.61 -15.96 -19.42
C GLY A 203 -15.54 -15.73 -20.50
N PRO A 204 -15.78 -16.13 -21.76
CA PRO A 204 -14.83 -15.87 -22.84
C PRO A 204 -14.85 -14.37 -23.20
N LEU A 205 -13.73 -13.70 -22.99
CA LEU A 205 -13.48 -12.32 -23.44
C LEU A 205 -12.87 -12.38 -24.85
N GLU A 206 -13.71 -12.42 -25.88
CA GLU A 206 -13.28 -12.62 -27.27
C GLU A 206 -13.10 -11.31 -28.04
N THR A 207 -13.77 -10.24 -27.60
CA THR A 207 -13.77 -8.93 -28.25
C THR A 207 -13.51 -7.79 -27.27
N GLY A 208 -13.07 -6.64 -27.77
CA GLY A 208 -12.99 -5.41 -26.97
C GLY A 208 -14.35 -4.97 -26.39
N GLY A 209 -15.46 -5.36 -27.05
CA GLY A 209 -16.81 -5.14 -26.53
C GLY A 209 -17.13 -5.99 -25.30
N ASP A 210 -16.66 -7.25 -25.26
CA ASP A 210 -16.81 -8.12 -24.09
C ASP A 210 -16.02 -7.58 -22.90
N PHE A 211 -14.80 -7.12 -23.17
CA PHE A 211 -13.94 -6.47 -22.18
C PHE A 211 -14.61 -5.21 -21.61
N TYR A 212 -15.10 -4.32 -22.48
CA TYR A 212 -15.77 -3.09 -22.06
C TYR A 212 -17.02 -3.36 -21.25
N ASN A 213 -17.89 -4.27 -21.71
CA ASN A 213 -19.11 -4.62 -20.98
C ASN A 213 -18.80 -5.15 -19.57
N PHE A 214 -17.81 -6.04 -19.45
CA PHE A 214 -17.51 -6.66 -18.16
C PHE A 214 -16.78 -5.71 -17.21
N PHE A 215 -15.63 -5.17 -17.63
CA PHE A 215 -14.76 -4.41 -16.73
C PHE A 215 -15.16 -2.95 -16.58
N VAL A 216 -15.72 -2.33 -17.64
CA VAL A 216 -16.11 -0.92 -17.61
C VAL A 216 -17.55 -0.75 -17.16
N LEU A 217 -18.48 -1.60 -17.63
CA LEU A 217 -19.91 -1.48 -17.28
C LEU A 217 -20.37 -2.45 -16.17
N GLY A 218 -19.60 -3.47 -15.83
CA GLY A 218 -20.00 -4.47 -14.83
C GLY A 218 -21.07 -5.44 -15.33
N PHE A 219 -21.22 -5.58 -16.65
CA PHE A 219 -22.18 -6.48 -17.29
C PHE A 219 -21.47 -7.71 -17.85
N TYR A 220 -22.04 -8.89 -17.60
CA TYR A 220 -21.60 -10.09 -18.31
C TYR A 220 -21.75 -9.89 -19.82
N PRO A 221 -20.74 -10.28 -20.62
CA PRO A 221 -20.85 -10.19 -22.07
C PRO A 221 -21.97 -11.11 -22.58
N ASP A 222 -22.53 -10.81 -23.76
CA ASP A 222 -23.57 -11.65 -24.38
C ASP A 222 -23.08 -13.10 -24.64
N SER A 223 -21.76 -13.29 -24.69
CA SER A 223 -21.08 -14.59 -24.81
C SER A 223 -21.00 -15.38 -23.50
N PHE A 224 -21.36 -14.79 -22.36
CA PHE A 224 -21.33 -15.45 -21.06
C PHE A 224 -22.46 -16.48 -20.94
N ASP A 225 -22.09 -17.75 -20.84
CA ASP A 225 -23.02 -18.84 -20.58
C ASP A 225 -22.77 -19.42 -19.16
N PRO A 226 -23.71 -19.21 -18.20
CA PRO A 226 -23.55 -19.73 -16.84
C PRO A 226 -23.53 -21.26 -16.79
N ASP A 227 -24.02 -21.96 -17.82
CA ASP A 227 -24.02 -23.42 -17.90
C ASP A 227 -22.66 -23.99 -18.35
N LEU A 228 -21.70 -23.14 -18.77
CA LEU A 228 -20.32 -23.52 -19.10
C LEU A 228 -19.34 -23.42 -17.92
N ILE A 229 -19.86 -23.15 -16.71
CA ILE A 229 -19.09 -23.03 -15.48
C ILE A 229 -19.14 -24.35 -14.70
N ASP A 230 -18.00 -25.02 -14.54
CA ASP A 230 -17.83 -26.18 -13.63
C ASP A 230 -16.70 -25.88 -12.63
N ASP A 231 -16.97 -25.99 -11.34
CA ASP A 231 -16.02 -25.76 -10.23
C ASP A 231 -15.08 -24.55 -10.42
N ASN A 232 -15.64 -23.37 -10.71
CA ASN A 232 -14.88 -22.12 -10.94
C ASN A 232 -13.87 -22.15 -12.11
N THR A 233 -14.04 -23.06 -13.06
CA THR A 233 -13.28 -23.09 -14.31
C THR A 233 -14.22 -22.91 -15.50
N VAL A 234 -13.87 -22.00 -16.42
CA VAL A 234 -14.54 -21.91 -17.72
C VAL A 234 -14.16 -23.16 -18.49
N ASN A 235 -15.13 -24.01 -18.81
CA ASN A 235 -14.86 -25.28 -19.48
C ASN A 235 -14.56 -25.03 -20.97
N ILE A 236 -13.32 -24.62 -21.28
CA ILE A 236 -12.84 -24.29 -22.65
C ILE A 236 -13.00 -25.49 -23.63
N THR A 237 -13.27 -26.69 -23.11
CA THR A 237 -13.53 -27.88 -23.95
C THR A 237 -14.96 -27.99 -24.50
N ALA A 238 -15.92 -27.19 -24.02
CA ALA A 238 -17.27 -27.15 -24.57
C ALA A 238 -17.37 -26.38 -25.92
N SER A 239 -16.47 -25.43 -26.16
CA SER A 239 -16.41 -24.67 -27.42
C SER A 239 -15.80 -25.47 -28.59
N ALA A 240 -15.20 -26.64 -28.33
CA ALA A 240 -14.40 -27.39 -29.31
C ALA A 240 -14.84 -28.85 -29.56
N ALA A 241 -15.93 -29.35 -28.97
CA ALA A 241 -16.29 -30.77 -29.05
C ALA A 241 -17.48 -31.07 -29.97
N SER A 242 -17.28 -30.97 -31.29
CA SER A 242 -18.05 -31.73 -32.28
C SER A 242 -17.20 -32.87 -32.88
N SER A 243 -16.75 -33.81 -32.05
CA SER A 243 -16.42 -35.19 -32.50
C SER A 243 -16.09 -36.14 -31.34
N ALA A 244 -17.14 -36.83 -30.89
CA ALA A 244 -17.20 -38.23 -30.40
C ALA A 244 -16.02 -38.85 -29.57
N ALA A 245 -16.27 -38.96 -28.26
CA ALA A 245 -16.51 -40.20 -27.47
C ALA A 245 -15.42 -41.31 -27.35
N PRO A 246 -15.54 -42.26 -26.38
CA PRO A 246 -15.57 -42.10 -24.92
C PRO A 246 -14.77 -43.22 -24.16
N SER A 247 -14.92 -43.26 -22.82
CA SER A 247 -14.82 -44.46 -21.93
C SER A 247 -13.40 -44.78 -21.40
N SER A 248 -13.14 -45.12 -20.13
CA SER A 248 -13.93 -45.37 -18.92
C SER A 248 -12.98 -45.56 -17.72
N ALA A 249 -13.49 -45.25 -16.52
CA ALA A 249 -12.99 -45.55 -15.15
C ALA A 249 -12.52 -47.03 -14.93
N PRO A 250 -12.02 -47.50 -13.75
CA PRO A 250 -12.16 -46.92 -12.40
C PRO A 250 -11.00 -47.14 -11.38
N SER A 251 -11.27 -46.61 -10.18
CA SER A 251 -10.54 -46.62 -8.90
C SER A 251 -10.14 -47.99 -8.34
N SER A 252 -9.06 -48.03 -7.54
CA SER A 252 -8.97 -48.92 -6.36
C SER A 252 -7.93 -48.47 -5.32
N THR A 253 -8.15 -48.98 -4.12
CA THR A 253 -7.73 -48.65 -2.75
C THR A 253 -6.32 -49.08 -2.30
N SER A 254 -5.72 -48.24 -1.45
CA SER A 254 -4.90 -48.50 -0.24
C SER A 254 -3.76 -49.54 -0.22
N ALA A 255 -2.56 -49.11 0.22
CA ALA A 255 -1.78 -49.76 1.29
C ALA A 255 -0.55 -48.91 1.67
N ALA A 256 -0.23 -48.91 2.97
CA ALA A 256 0.81 -48.12 3.63
C ALA A 256 2.21 -48.74 3.56
N ALA A 257 3.18 -47.93 4.02
CA ALA A 257 4.51 -48.22 4.59
C ALA A 257 5.72 -48.06 3.65
N ALA A 258 6.58 -47.08 3.93
CA ALA A 258 7.77 -47.26 4.78
C ALA A 258 8.65 -46.01 4.71
N ALA A 259 8.78 -45.31 5.85
CA ALA A 259 9.69 -44.21 6.03
C ALA A 259 11.16 -44.70 6.02
N SER A 260 12.04 -43.93 5.42
CA SER A 260 13.46 -43.95 5.74
C SER A 260 13.97 -42.52 5.88
N SER A 261 14.20 -42.13 7.13
CA SER A 261 14.67 -40.82 7.56
C SER A 261 16.19 -40.78 7.50
N SER A 262 16.75 -39.78 6.81
CA SER A 262 18.15 -39.37 6.96
C SER A 262 18.22 -37.96 7.53
N VAL A 263 18.41 -37.91 8.84
CA VAL A 263 19.16 -36.95 9.67
C VAL A 263 19.41 -35.56 9.06
N ALA A 264 18.54 -34.60 9.41
CA ALA A 264 18.87 -33.18 9.43
C ALA A 264 19.50 -32.82 10.79
N SER A 265 20.61 -32.09 10.74
CA SER A 265 21.25 -31.47 11.90
C SER A 265 20.32 -30.42 12.52
N SER A 266 20.10 -30.53 13.82
CA SER A 266 19.27 -29.64 14.63
C SER A 266 19.88 -28.24 14.75
N SER A 267 19.46 -27.29 13.91
CA SER A 267 19.25 -25.92 14.35
C SER A 267 17.88 -25.83 15.02
N ALA A 268 17.74 -25.01 16.06
CA ALA A 268 16.44 -24.77 16.67
C ALA A 268 15.51 -24.19 15.59
N THR A 269 14.40 -24.87 15.29
CA THR A 269 13.38 -24.37 14.38
C THR A 269 12.73 -23.15 15.02
N CYS A 270 13.00 -21.97 14.48
CA CYS A 270 12.34 -20.74 14.89
C CYS A 270 10.86 -20.84 14.57
N THR A 271 10.02 -20.46 15.54
CA THR A 271 8.57 -20.67 15.47
C THR A 271 7.90 -19.63 14.57
N GLU A 272 8.44 -18.41 14.55
CA GLU A 272 7.99 -17.30 13.72
C GLU A 272 9.16 -16.81 12.86
N SER A 273 8.96 -16.63 11.56
CA SER A 273 9.97 -16.15 10.62
C SER A 273 9.31 -15.54 9.40
N TRP A 274 9.92 -14.49 8.83
CA TRP A 274 9.47 -13.90 7.57
C TRP A 274 9.75 -14.79 6.34
N GLY A 275 10.68 -15.74 6.45
CA GLY A 275 11.13 -16.51 5.28
C GLY A 275 11.80 -15.66 4.20
N SER A 276 12.40 -14.52 4.58
CA SER A 276 13.11 -13.60 3.70
C SER A 276 14.59 -13.56 4.06
N ALA A 277 15.46 -13.71 3.06
CA ALA A 277 16.91 -13.65 3.23
C ALA A 277 17.45 -12.27 3.69
N ALA A 278 16.63 -11.21 3.58
CA ALA A 278 17.01 -9.87 4.00
C ALA A 278 16.92 -9.67 5.52
N TYR A 279 16.01 -10.39 6.18
CA TYR A 279 15.79 -10.30 7.63
C TYR A 279 16.51 -11.44 8.35
N PRO A 280 16.90 -11.27 9.62
CA PRO A 280 17.32 -12.41 10.43
C PRO A 280 16.20 -13.46 10.50
N ASP A 281 16.54 -14.72 10.24
CA ASP A 281 15.60 -15.85 10.22
C ASP A 281 14.75 -15.92 11.50
N CYS A 282 15.34 -15.57 12.65
CA CYS A 282 14.76 -15.74 13.97
C CYS A 282 14.66 -14.39 14.69
N PRO A 283 13.48 -13.72 14.64
CA PRO A 283 13.24 -12.56 15.49
C PRO A 283 13.30 -12.92 16.98
N ASP A 284 13.81 -12.01 17.81
CA ASP A 284 13.81 -12.17 19.26
C ASP A 284 12.39 -12.06 19.83
N VAL A 285 11.58 -11.19 19.22
CA VAL A 285 10.16 -10.98 19.52
C VAL A 285 9.41 -10.91 18.20
N ALA A 286 8.32 -11.63 18.07
CA ALA A 286 7.49 -11.59 16.88
C ALA A 286 6.03 -11.67 17.26
N GLN A 287 5.20 -10.98 16.49
CA GLN A 287 3.77 -11.21 16.48
C GLN A 287 3.53 -12.62 15.93
N PRO A 288 2.56 -13.37 16.49
CA PRO A 288 2.20 -14.68 15.94
C PRO A 288 1.80 -14.58 14.47
N ASP A 289 2.09 -15.64 13.72
CA ASP A 289 1.63 -15.84 12.34
C ASP A 289 2.20 -14.74 11.39
N LEU A 290 3.52 -14.51 11.44
CA LEU A 290 4.17 -13.54 10.56
C LEU A 290 4.01 -13.90 9.08
N GLY A 291 3.54 -12.95 8.27
CA GLY A 291 3.50 -13.07 6.81
C GLY A 291 2.34 -12.31 6.18
N ALA A 292 2.45 -12.06 4.87
CA ALA A 292 1.43 -11.34 4.10
C ALA A 292 0.02 -11.97 4.19
N GLU A 293 -0.05 -13.30 4.37
CA GLU A 293 -1.30 -14.05 4.45
C GLU A 293 -1.68 -14.49 5.88
N ASP A 294 -0.73 -14.37 6.81
CA ASP A 294 -0.80 -15.00 8.13
C ASP A 294 -1.15 -14.01 9.26
N GLY A 295 -1.22 -12.71 8.95
CA GLY A 295 -1.88 -11.70 9.79
C GLY A 295 -1.01 -11.08 10.89
N GLY A 296 0.20 -11.59 11.13
CA GLY A 296 1.20 -10.93 11.96
C GLY A 296 2.14 -10.04 11.14
N VAL A 297 2.36 -8.80 11.60
CA VAL A 297 3.23 -7.84 10.90
C VAL A 297 4.42 -7.31 11.70
N VAL A 298 4.48 -7.53 13.02
CA VAL A 298 5.54 -6.95 13.88
C VAL A 298 6.65 -7.95 14.19
N SER A 299 7.90 -7.56 13.95
CA SER A 299 9.08 -8.31 14.38
C SER A 299 10.12 -7.44 15.07
N GLY A 300 10.84 -8.01 16.02
CA GLY A 300 11.83 -7.34 16.84
C GLY A 300 13.14 -8.13 16.95
N TYR A 301 14.27 -7.42 16.86
CA TYR A 301 15.61 -8.01 16.78
C TYR A 301 16.58 -7.33 17.75
N PHE A 302 17.47 -8.11 18.38
CA PHE A 302 18.46 -7.64 19.34
C PHE A 302 19.87 -7.76 18.77
N LEU A 303 20.42 -6.62 18.31
CA LEU A 303 21.80 -6.51 17.85
C LEU A 303 22.74 -6.38 19.06
N ASN A 304 22.93 -7.50 19.76
CA ASN A 304 23.64 -7.56 21.04
C ASN A 304 25.09 -7.02 20.95
N ASP A 305 25.76 -7.21 19.82
CA ASP A 305 27.14 -6.76 19.61
C ASP A 305 27.27 -5.23 19.62
N THR A 306 26.20 -4.51 19.29
CA THR A 306 26.17 -3.04 19.21
C THR A 306 25.24 -2.39 20.24
N GLY A 307 24.52 -3.19 21.03
CA GLY A 307 23.62 -2.72 22.08
C GLY A 307 22.36 -2.03 21.54
N ILE A 308 21.98 -2.36 20.31
CA ILE A 308 20.83 -1.80 19.60
C ILE A 308 19.71 -2.85 19.57
N SER A 309 18.49 -2.42 19.87
CA SER A 309 17.27 -3.18 19.55
C SER A 309 16.61 -2.59 18.31
N VAL A 310 15.96 -3.43 17.51
CA VAL A 310 15.23 -3.01 16.31
C VAL A 310 13.79 -3.48 16.41
N LEU A 311 12.82 -2.59 16.15
CA LEU A 311 11.41 -2.91 15.98
C LEU A 311 11.01 -2.63 14.53
N SER A 312 10.68 -3.66 13.77
CA SER A 312 10.20 -3.56 12.38
C SER A 312 8.67 -3.56 12.37
N ILE A 313 8.10 -2.51 11.79
CA ILE A 313 6.65 -2.32 11.62
C ILE A 313 6.42 -1.97 10.14
N PRO A 314 6.32 -2.98 9.24
CA PRO A 314 6.02 -2.77 7.83
C PRO A 314 4.56 -2.36 7.59
N SER A 315 3.64 -2.52 8.56
CA SER A 315 2.24 -2.11 8.43
C SER A 315 1.57 -1.86 9.78
N PHE A 316 0.57 -0.98 9.81
CA PHE A 316 -0.39 -0.82 10.92
C PHE A 316 -1.77 -1.39 10.57
N ASP A 317 -1.91 -2.11 9.46
CA ASP A 317 -3.19 -2.59 8.90
C ASP A 317 -3.66 -3.90 9.56
N GLU A 318 -3.96 -3.80 10.86
CA GLU A 318 -4.41 -4.91 11.69
C GLU A 318 -5.90 -4.80 12.05
N TYR A 319 -6.56 -5.94 12.32
CA TYR A 319 -8.00 -5.97 12.59
C TYR A 319 -8.38 -7.10 13.56
N ASN A 320 -9.46 -6.90 14.31
CA ASN A 320 -9.96 -7.88 15.28
C ASN A 320 -8.85 -8.26 16.29
N ASN A 321 -8.73 -9.54 16.63
CA ASN A 321 -7.75 -10.08 17.55
C ASN A 321 -6.28 -9.72 17.21
N THR A 322 -5.93 -9.44 15.95
CA THR A 322 -4.54 -9.11 15.59
C THR A 322 -4.11 -7.72 16.09
N LEU A 323 -5.05 -6.81 16.36
CA LEU A 323 -4.78 -5.53 17.03
C LEU A 323 -4.13 -5.75 18.40
N ASN A 324 -4.67 -6.70 19.16
CA ASN A 324 -4.21 -7.00 20.50
C ASN A 324 -2.88 -7.77 20.48
N THR A 325 -2.67 -8.67 19.51
CA THR A 325 -1.38 -9.37 19.36
C THR A 325 -0.28 -8.41 18.90
N PHE A 326 -0.55 -7.50 17.98
CA PHE A 326 0.36 -6.40 17.61
C PHE A 326 0.75 -5.59 18.86
N SER A 327 -0.24 -5.05 19.56
CA SER A 327 -0.04 -4.14 20.69
C SER A 327 0.74 -4.82 21.83
N SER A 328 0.44 -6.08 22.12
CA SER A 328 1.16 -6.87 23.12
C SER A 328 2.58 -7.26 22.68
N THR A 329 2.80 -7.52 21.39
CA THR A 329 4.13 -7.79 20.81
C THR A 329 5.05 -6.58 20.98
N VAL A 330 4.56 -5.37 20.70
CA VAL A 330 5.32 -4.12 20.94
C VAL A 330 5.65 -3.98 22.43
N ALA A 331 4.70 -4.29 23.33
CA ALA A 331 4.92 -4.26 24.77
C ALA A 331 5.99 -5.26 25.23
N GLU A 332 5.96 -6.48 24.69
CA GLU A 332 6.94 -7.53 24.96
C GLU A 332 8.32 -7.10 24.45
N PHE A 333 8.40 -6.56 23.23
CA PHE A 333 9.64 -6.05 22.64
C PHE A 333 10.29 -5.01 23.56
N ILE A 334 9.53 -4.00 24.00
CA ILE A 334 10.01 -2.98 24.94
C ILE A 334 10.51 -3.64 26.22
N THR A 335 9.72 -4.54 26.81
CA THR A 335 10.07 -5.20 28.08
C THR A 335 11.37 -6.00 27.96
N ARG A 336 11.51 -6.80 26.90
CA ARG A 336 12.66 -7.71 26.70
C ARG A 336 13.92 -6.96 26.29
N SER A 337 13.81 -5.96 25.42
CA SER A 337 14.96 -5.13 25.02
C SER A 337 15.54 -4.36 26.21
N ARG A 338 14.69 -3.78 27.07
CA ARG A 338 15.13 -3.13 28.31
C ARG A 338 15.74 -4.12 29.30
N ALA A 339 15.18 -5.32 29.45
CA ALA A 339 15.75 -6.37 30.29
C ALA A 339 17.13 -6.85 29.80
N ALA A 340 17.37 -6.81 28.49
CA ALA A 340 18.65 -7.10 27.85
C ALA A 340 19.66 -5.94 27.94
N ASN A 341 19.30 -4.81 28.55
CA ASN A 341 20.11 -3.58 28.63
C ASN A 341 20.46 -2.98 27.26
N LEU A 342 19.60 -3.19 26.26
CA LEU A 342 19.69 -2.50 24.98
C LEU A 342 19.14 -1.09 25.17
N ASN A 343 20.00 -0.08 25.03
CA ASN A 343 19.64 1.29 25.36
C ASN A 343 19.28 2.12 24.15
N LYS A 344 19.57 1.63 22.94
CA LYS A 344 19.32 2.30 21.67
C LYS A 344 18.31 1.52 20.84
N LEU A 345 17.45 2.23 20.15
CA LEU A 345 16.35 1.65 19.39
C LEU A 345 16.33 2.19 17.96
N VAL A 346 16.22 1.29 16.99
CA VAL A 346 15.81 1.60 15.61
C VAL A 346 14.36 1.14 15.44
N ILE A 347 13.47 2.03 15.00
CA ILE A 347 12.12 1.67 14.57
C ILE A 347 12.11 1.73 13.05
N ASP A 348 11.98 0.58 12.40
CA ASP A 348 11.96 0.45 10.95
C ASP A 348 10.51 0.51 10.44
N LEU A 349 10.24 1.50 9.58
CA LEU A 349 8.95 1.80 8.96
C LEU A 349 9.04 1.79 7.43
N GLN A 350 10.05 1.16 6.85
CA GLN A 350 10.20 1.08 5.40
C GLN A 350 8.95 0.45 4.75
N SER A 351 8.51 1.03 3.63
CA SER A 351 7.39 0.54 2.81
C SER A 351 6.06 0.37 3.59
N ASN A 352 5.84 1.17 4.65
CA ASN A 352 4.65 1.09 5.49
C ASN A 352 3.49 1.98 4.98
N ALA A 353 2.50 1.34 4.36
CA ALA A 353 1.30 1.97 3.79
C ALA A 353 0.29 2.50 4.83
N GLY A 354 0.57 2.36 6.13
CA GLY A 354 -0.31 2.76 7.21
C GLY A 354 -1.25 1.65 7.67
N GLY A 355 -2.52 1.98 7.91
CA GLY A 355 -3.50 1.09 8.54
C GLY A 355 -4.30 1.80 9.63
N GLN A 356 -4.40 1.20 10.81
CA GLN A 356 -5.25 1.69 11.91
C GLN A 356 -4.64 2.89 12.65
N PRO A 357 -5.25 4.09 12.61
CA PRO A 357 -4.72 5.27 13.30
C PRO A 357 -4.62 5.09 14.82
N LEU A 358 -5.58 4.37 15.44
CA LEU A 358 -5.57 4.15 16.89
C LEU A 358 -4.48 3.15 17.31
N LEU A 359 -4.03 2.27 16.42
CA LEU A 359 -2.89 1.38 16.68
C LEU A 359 -1.55 2.12 16.60
N ALA A 360 -1.42 3.06 15.66
CA ALA A 360 -0.30 4.00 15.60
C ALA A 360 -0.21 4.84 16.89
N ILE A 361 -1.35 5.36 17.38
CA ILE A 361 -1.42 6.09 18.66
C ILE A 361 -1.06 5.19 19.85
N ASP A 362 -1.57 3.96 19.91
CA ASP A 362 -1.19 2.99 20.96
C ASP A 362 0.32 2.75 20.98
N THR A 363 0.91 2.50 19.81
CA THR A 363 2.35 2.28 19.65
C THR A 363 3.15 3.49 20.14
N PHE A 364 2.77 4.70 19.76
CA PHE A 364 3.38 5.94 20.26
C PHE A 364 3.28 6.03 21.80
N LYS A 365 2.09 5.81 22.35
CA LYS A 365 1.85 5.86 23.80
C LYS A 365 2.67 4.83 24.59
N ARG A 366 3.03 3.70 23.99
CA ARG A 366 3.91 2.70 24.63
C ARG A 366 5.35 3.18 24.75
N PHE A 367 5.83 4.02 23.82
CA PHE A 367 7.14 4.67 23.90
C PHE A 367 7.13 5.99 24.68
N PHE A 368 6.04 6.75 24.63
CA PHE A 368 5.93 8.05 25.29
C PHE A 368 4.63 8.17 26.10
N PRO A 369 4.47 7.38 27.17
CA PRO A 369 3.24 7.36 27.96
C PRO A 369 2.92 8.69 28.65
N ASN A 370 3.94 9.53 28.85
CA ASN A 370 3.86 10.85 29.45
C ASN A 370 3.41 11.97 28.49
N ILE A 371 3.29 11.70 27.19
CA ILE A 371 2.83 12.67 26.18
C ILE A 371 1.37 12.38 25.82
N ASP A 372 0.52 13.41 25.77
CA ASP A 372 -0.85 13.31 25.25
C ASP A 372 -0.85 13.63 23.74
N PRO A 373 -0.94 12.62 22.86
CA PRO A 373 -0.78 12.78 21.41
C PRO A 373 -1.82 13.75 20.84
N PHE A 374 -1.40 14.71 20.02
CA PHE A 374 -2.31 15.71 19.48
C PHE A 374 -3.28 15.11 18.45
N GLY A 375 -2.77 14.52 17.36
CA GLY A 375 -3.58 13.88 16.30
C GLY A 375 -4.74 14.74 15.78
N GLY A 376 -4.51 16.05 15.65
CA GLY A 376 -5.54 17.02 15.30
C GLY A 376 -5.96 16.90 13.84
N SER A 377 -7.27 16.87 13.57
CA SER A 377 -7.79 16.73 12.20
C SER A 377 -9.07 17.54 11.97
N ARG A 378 -9.42 17.78 10.71
CA ARG A 378 -10.64 18.55 10.34
C ARG A 378 -11.21 18.11 9.00
N LEU A 379 -12.52 18.32 8.81
CA LEU A 379 -13.20 18.08 7.54
C LEU A 379 -13.36 19.38 6.77
N ARG A 380 -13.49 19.27 5.45
CA ARG A 380 -13.99 20.37 4.62
C ARG A 380 -15.46 20.64 4.92
N ALA A 381 -15.80 21.90 5.20
CA ALA A 381 -17.15 22.33 5.53
C ALA A 381 -17.90 22.79 4.28
N HIS A 382 -18.86 21.98 3.84
CA HIS A 382 -19.75 22.27 2.71
C HIS A 382 -21.18 21.81 3.01
N TYR A 383 -22.15 22.27 2.22
CA TYR A 383 -23.57 22.04 2.54
C TYR A 383 -23.98 20.55 2.59
N ALA A 384 -23.38 19.68 1.76
CA ALA A 384 -23.69 18.25 1.84
C ALA A 384 -23.14 17.59 3.12
N ALA A 385 -21.93 17.95 3.56
CA ALA A 385 -21.41 17.56 4.87
C ALA A 385 -22.28 18.08 6.00
N ASP A 386 -22.79 19.32 5.90
CA ASP A 386 -23.69 19.90 6.89
C ASP A 386 -25.01 19.11 7.01
N VAL A 387 -25.61 18.75 5.87
CA VAL A 387 -26.85 17.94 5.85
C VAL A 387 -26.63 16.57 6.49
N ILE A 388 -25.54 15.88 6.15
CA ILE A 388 -25.22 14.56 6.73
C ILE A 388 -24.96 14.70 8.24
N GLY A 389 -24.01 15.55 8.61
CA GLY A 389 -23.60 15.69 10.01
C GLY A 389 -24.67 16.22 10.94
N GLN A 390 -25.43 17.23 10.53
CA GLN A 390 -26.55 17.74 11.33
C GLN A 390 -27.61 16.67 11.54
N THR A 391 -27.95 15.90 10.50
CA THR A 391 -28.94 14.82 10.58
C THR A 391 -28.45 13.70 11.49
N THR A 392 -27.24 13.20 11.24
CA THR A 392 -26.66 12.06 11.95
C THR A 392 -26.37 12.39 13.41
N THR A 393 -25.77 13.53 13.71
CA THR A 393 -25.54 13.97 15.10
C THR A 393 -26.87 14.13 15.86
N THR A 394 -27.89 14.75 15.25
CA THR A 394 -29.20 14.94 15.91
C THR A 394 -29.89 13.61 16.17
N TYR A 395 -29.84 12.69 15.20
CA TYR A 395 -30.38 11.34 15.36
C TYR A 395 -29.66 10.58 16.47
N PHE A 396 -28.32 10.58 16.46
CA PHE A 396 -27.49 9.95 17.49
C PHE A 396 -27.85 10.41 18.90
N GLN A 397 -28.00 11.72 19.11
CA GLN A 397 -28.39 12.31 20.40
C GLN A 397 -29.78 11.87 20.89
N SER A 398 -30.64 11.35 20.01
CA SER A 398 -31.95 10.81 20.38
C SER A 398 -31.92 9.35 20.85
N LEU A 399 -30.80 8.65 20.62
CA LEU A 399 -30.64 7.24 20.91
C LEU A 399 -30.32 6.99 22.38
N ASN A 400 -30.66 5.78 22.84
CA ASN A 400 -30.17 5.30 24.13
C ASN A 400 -28.76 4.75 23.96
N SER A 401 -27.87 5.01 24.92
CA SER A 401 -26.47 4.56 24.89
C SER A 401 -26.30 3.04 24.85
N THR A 402 -27.34 2.25 25.13
CA THR A 402 -27.32 0.78 25.02
C THR A 402 -27.99 0.25 23.76
N SER A 403 -28.40 1.11 22.83
CA SER A 403 -29.04 0.68 21.58
C SER A 403 -27.99 0.35 20.52
N ASP A 404 -28.29 -0.63 19.67
CA ASP A 404 -27.41 -1.00 18.55
C ASP A 404 -27.06 0.22 17.69
N GLY A 405 -28.04 1.07 17.39
CA GLY A 405 -27.79 2.29 16.61
C GLY A 405 -26.87 3.30 17.29
N PHE A 406 -26.77 3.31 18.62
CA PHE A 406 -25.79 4.16 19.31
C PHE A 406 -24.38 3.59 19.15
N ILE A 407 -24.25 2.28 19.35
CA ILE A 407 -22.97 1.56 19.20
C ILE A 407 -22.46 1.69 17.75
N ASP A 408 -23.34 1.53 16.76
CA ASP A 408 -22.99 1.61 15.34
C ASP A 408 -22.54 3.01 14.90
N LEU A 409 -23.00 4.07 15.58
CA LEU A 409 -22.77 5.46 15.16
C LEU A 409 -21.75 6.22 16.02
N ILE A 410 -21.39 5.72 17.20
CA ILE A 410 -20.55 6.45 18.17
C ILE A 410 -19.22 6.93 17.57
N SER A 411 -18.61 6.13 16.68
CA SER A 411 -17.36 6.44 16.00
C SER A 411 -17.54 7.15 14.65
N SER A 412 -18.77 7.23 14.11
CA SER A 412 -19.07 7.81 12.79
C SER A 412 -18.53 9.23 12.65
N GLU A 413 -17.90 9.54 11.51
CA GLU A 413 -17.36 10.89 11.20
C GLU A 413 -18.41 12.01 11.20
N TRP A 414 -19.68 11.63 11.14
CA TRP A 414 -20.82 12.55 11.12
C TRP A 414 -21.48 12.72 12.49
N VAL A 415 -20.89 12.15 13.56
CA VAL A 415 -21.28 12.36 14.97
C VAL A 415 -20.26 13.27 15.65
N ALA A 416 -20.64 14.54 15.85
CA ALA A 416 -19.76 15.53 16.48
C ALA A 416 -19.58 15.33 17.98
N THR A 417 -20.62 14.89 18.69
CA THR A 417 -20.66 14.96 20.16
C THR A 417 -19.80 13.94 20.90
N GLU A 418 -19.25 12.97 20.17
CA GLU A 418 -18.29 11.99 20.70
C GLU A 418 -16.84 12.33 20.35
N ARG A 419 -16.61 13.47 19.68
CA ARG A 419 -15.29 13.98 19.29
C ARG A 419 -14.82 15.06 20.24
N ILE A 420 -13.52 15.17 20.42
CA ILE A 420 -12.91 16.18 21.30
C ILE A 420 -12.55 17.43 20.48
N ASP A 421 -12.98 18.60 20.94
CA ASP A 421 -12.50 19.88 20.44
C ASP A 421 -11.04 20.10 20.86
N ALA A 422 -10.16 20.24 19.86
CA ALA A 422 -8.73 20.45 20.09
C ALA A 422 -8.42 21.75 20.87
N ASN A 423 -9.30 22.74 20.85
CA ASN A 423 -9.11 24.03 21.54
C ASN A 423 -9.51 23.98 23.02
N THR A 424 -10.55 23.21 23.36
CA THR A 424 -11.11 23.19 24.71
C THR A 424 -10.84 21.89 25.47
N SER A 425 -10.36 20.85 24.78
CA SER A 425 -10.15 19.49 25.31
C SER A 425 -11.42 18.90 25.95
N ARG A 426 -12.58 19.28 25.44
CA ARG A 426 -13.91 18.77 25.82
C ARG A 426 -14.60 18.21 24.58
N THR A 427 -15.58 17.35 24.77
CA THR A 427 -16.45 16.93 23.67
C THR A 427 -17.24 18.10 23.11
N PHE A 428 -17.53 18.11 21.81
CA PHE A 428 -18.44 19.09 21.22
C PHE A 428 -19.86 18.90 21.77
N ASP A 429 -20.58 20.00 22.01
CA ASP A 429 -21.97 19.97 22.48
C ASP A 429 -22.96 19.73 21.32
N SER A 430 -22.57 20.07 20.09
CA SER A 430 -23.45 19.98 18.90
C SER A 430 -22.68 19.97 17.58
N TRP A 431 -23.36 19.54 16.50
CA TRP A 431 -22.83 19.65 15.14
C TRP A 431 -22.47 21.09 14.76
N ALA A 432 -23.29 22.08 15.13
CA ALA A 432 -23.04 23.48 14.79
C ALA A 432 -21.73 24.04 15.42
N GLU A 433 -21.37 23.58 16.62
CA GLU A 433 -20.10 23.94 17.25
C GLU A 433 -18.91 23.32 16.51
N PHE A 434 -19.04 22.05 16.11
CA PHE A 434 -18.04 21.34 15.34
C PHE A 434 -17.88 21.90 13.92
N PHE A 435 -18.98 22.15 13.21
CA PHE A 435 -19.00 22.52 11.79
C PHE A 435 -18.35 23.88 11.51
N GLY A 436 -18.34 24.79 12.48
CA GLY A 436 -17.76 26.12 12.34
C GLY A 436 -18.65 27.08 11.50
N PRO A 437 -18.08 27.88 10.58
CA PRO A 437 -16.90 27.54 9.80
C PRO A 437 -15.61 28.26 10.21
N GLN A 438 -14.50 27.53 10.18
CA GLN A 438 -13.16 28.11 10.09
C GLN A 438 -12.81 28.30 8.60
N GLU A 439 -12.21 29.42 8.21
CA GLU A 439 -11.87 29.72 6.81
C GLU A 439 -10.36 29.86 6.64
N TYR A 440 -9.78 29.05 5.75
CA TYR A 440 -8.34 29.01 5.48
C TYR A 440 -8.10 28.83 3.99
N ASN A 441 -7.23 29.68 3.41
CA ASN A 441 -6.87 29.67 1.98
C ASN A 441 -8.07 29.66 1.00
N GLY A 442 -9.21 30.25 1.40
CA GLY A 442 -10.43 30.31 0.58
C GLY A 442 -11.32 29.06 0.63
N ASP A 443 -10.93 28.02 1.38
CA ASP A 443 -11.79 26.89 1.74
C ASP A 443 -12.33 27.04 3.18
N LYS A 444 -13.41 26.33 3.48
CA LYS A 444 -14.04 26.28 4.80
C LYS A 444 -13.83 24.91 5.41
N PHE A 445 -13.61 24.89 6.72
CA PHE A 445 -13.35 23.68 7.49
C PHE A 445 -14.14 23.66 8.79
N THR A 446 -14.34 22.45 9.32
CA THR A 446 -14.79 22.23 10.69
C THR A 446 -13.74 22.73 11.68
N THR A 447 -14.15 22.93 12.92
CA THR A 447 -13.23 23.08 14.06
C THR A 447 -12.36 21.84 14.17
N THR A 448 -11.07 22.01 14.50
CA THR A 448 -10.13 20.90 14.66
C THR A 448 -10.58 19.96 15.78
N GLN A 449 -10.70 18.68 15.46
CA GLN A 449 -11.08 17.62 16.37
C GLN A 449 -9.91 16.71 16.73
N ARG A 450 -10.07 15.93 17.80
CA ARG A 450 -9.23 14.80 18.22
C ARG A 450 -10.13 13.60 18.54
N TYR A 451 -9.56 12.40 18.43
CA TYR A 451 -10.21 11.18 18.90
C TYR A 451 -10.48 11.21 20.41
N ASN A 452 -11.63 10.68 20.83
CA ASN A 452 -11.98 10.55 22.24
C ASN A 452 -11.44 9.25 22.83
N LEU A 453 -10.11 9.19 23.02
CA LEU A 453 -9.41 7.98 23.48
C LEU A 453 -9.83 7.53 24.89
N SER A 454 -10.46 8.41 25.68
CA SER A 454 -10.96 8.08 27.02
C SER A 454 -12.32 7.36 27.01
N ASN A 455 -13.01 7.31 25.87
CA ASN A 455 -14.26 6.57 25.70
C ASN A 455 -13.96 5.21 25.05
N GLU A 456 -13.97 4.14 25.84
CA GLU A 456 -13.65 2.78 25.38
C GLU A 456 -14.54 2.33 24.22
N LEU A 457 -15.85 2.56 24.32
CA LEU A 457 -16.80 2.19 23.27
C LEU A 457 -16.53 2.94 21.96
N PHE A 458 -16.08 4.20 22.03
CA PHE A 458 -15.66 4.96 20.85
C PHE A 458 -14.44 4.31 20.19
N VAL A 459 -13.43 3.93 20.97
CA VAL A 459 -12.19 3.31 20.47
C VAL A 459 -12.49 1.95 19.84
N GLU A 460 -13.23 1.09 20.53
CA GLU A 460 -13.65 -0.23 20.05
C GLU A 460 -14.43 -0.14 18.73
N ALA A 461 -15.41 0.78 18.66
CA ALA A 461 -16.18 1.01 17.45
C ALA A 461 -15.37 1.65 16.31
N ALA A 462 -14.33 2.44 16.62
CA ALA A 462 -13.49 3.08 15.62
C ALA A 462 -12.52 2.09 14.92
N VAL A 463 -12.05 1.06 15.63
CA VAL A 463 -11.23 -0.02 15.06
C VAL A 463 -12.04 -1.22 14.57
N GLY A 464 -13.36 -1.21 14.81
CA GLY A 464 -14.24 -2.32 14.44
C GLY A 464 -14.10 -3.57 15.31
N ASP A 465 -13.56 -3.43 16.52
CA ASP A 465 -13.31 -4.54 17.47
C ASP A 465 -14.10 -4.37 18.78
N ILE A 466 -15.42 -4.46 18.66
CA ILE A 466 -16.35 -4.37 19.80
C ILE A 466 -16.35 -5.68 20.63
N VAL A 467 -15.72 -6.76 20.13
CA VAL A 467 -15.78 -8.08 20.75
C VAL A 467 -14.52 -8.38 21.57
N ASP A 468 -13.33 -8.10 21.05
CA ASP A 468 -12.06 -8.39 21.71
C ASP A 468 -11.50 -7.19 22.50
N GLY A 469 -12.09 -6.00 22.32
CA GLY A 469 -11.98 -4.88 23.26
C GLY A 469 -10.64 -4.14 23.21
N PHE A 470 -10.17 -3.79 22.02
CA PHE A 470 -8.96 -2.97 21.87
C PHE A 470 -9.11 -1.60 22.55
N VAL A 471 -8.15 -1.25 23.41
CA VAL A 471 -8.08 0.05 24.09
C VAL A 471 -6.65 0.59 24.01
N VAL A 472 -6.52 1.86 23.61
CA VAL A 472 -5.22 2.55 23.48
C VAL A 472 -4.51 2.65 24.84
N TYR A 473 -3.23 2.28 24.88
CA TYR A 473 -2.40 2.35 26.07
C TYR A 473 -2.34 3.78 26.66
N GLY A 474 -2.51 3.88 27.97
CA GLY A 474 -2.61 5.14 28.70
C GLY A 474 -4.04 5.67 28.87
N TYR A 475 -5.05 5.05 28.26
CA TYR A 475 -6.45 5.47 28.33
C TYR A 475 -7.38 4.34 28.79
N GLY A 476 -8.62 4.70 29.13
CA GLY A 476 -9.66 3.77 29.56
C GLY A 476 -9.16 2.79 30.64
N ASN A 477 -9.43 1.51 30.43
CA ASN A 477 -8.98 0.40 31.26
C ASN A 477 -7.52 -0.03 31.01
N ASN A 478 -6.89 0.44 29.92
CA ASN A 478 -5.50 0.16 29.57
C ASN A 478 -4.56 1.25 30.11
N THR A 479 -4.66 1.53 31.42
CA THR A 479 -3.96 2.67 32.05
C THR A 479 -2.45 2.46 32.10
N ALA A 480 -1.68 3.51 31.78
CA ALA A 480 -0.26 3.55 32.08
C ALA A 480 -0.02 3.72 33.60
N PRO A 481 1.07 3.16 34.16
CA PRO A 481 1.44 3.38 35.55
C PRO A 481 1.53 4.89 35.88
N PRO A 482 1.18 5.32 37.11
CA PRO A 482 1.33 6.72 37.51
C PRO A 482 2.78 7.19 37.35
N ASN A 483 2.98 8.32 36.66
CA ASN A 483 4.31 8.85 36.29
C ASN A 483 5.15 7.88 35.45
N ALA A 484 4.51 7.06 34.61
CA ALA A 484 5.22 6.25 33.63
C ALA A 484 6.17 7.14 32.81
N ALA A 485 7.45 6.79 32.85
CA ALA A 485 8.48 7.43 32.04
C ALA A 485 8.62 6.66 30.71
N PRO A 486 9.08 7.33 29.64
CA PRO A 486 9.49 6.66 28.42
C PRO A 486 10.48 5.51 28.70
N PRO A 487 10.30 4.31 28.12
CA PRO A 487 11.26 3.22 28.23
C PRO A 487 12.62 3.55 27.59
N TYR A 488 12.66 4.51 26.65
CA TYR A 488 13.85 5.03 25.98
C TYR A 488 13.81 6.56 26.01
N ALA A 489 14.97 7.21 26.11
CA ALA A 489 15.06 8.64 25.83
C ALA A 489 14.85 8.87 24.33
N ALA A 490 14.25 10.00 23.94
CA ALA A 490 13.94 10.26 22.53
C ALA A 490 15.21 10.30 21.66
N GLU A 491 16.31 10.82 22.19
CA GLU A 491 17.62 10.85 21.52
C GLU A 491 18.25 9.46 21.27
N ASP A 492 17.80 8.45 22.01
CA ASP A 492 18.23 7.05 21.90
C ASP A 492 17.31 6.23 20.98
N ILE A 493 16.29 6.85 20.39
CA ILE A 493 15.45 6.25 19.34
C ILE A 493 15.79 6.92 18.01
N ILE A 494 15.85 6.12 16.95
CA ILE A 494 15.76 6.62 15.58
C ILE A 494 14.63 5.89 14.84
N ILE A 495 13.96 6.60 13.94
CA ILE A 495 13.09 6.00 12.93
C ILE A 495 13.90 5.82 11.65
N LEU A 496 13.80 4.66 11.02
CA LEU A 496 14.27 4.41 9.66
C LEU A 496 13.07 4.32 8.72
N SER A 497 13.12 5.05 7.61
CA SER A 497 12.10 5.01 6.56
C SER A 497 12.73 5.08 5.17
N ASP A 498 11.99 4.68 4.15
CA ASP A 498 12.28 4.85 2.73
C ASP A 498 11.38 5.93 2.08
N ALA A 499 10.78 6.80 2.91
CA ALA A 499 9.80 7.81 2.56
C ALA A 499 8.41 7.32 2.13
N LEU A 500 8.17 6.01 2.14
CA LEU A 500 6.87 5.42 1.79
C LEU A 500 5.94 5.23 2.99
N CYS A 501 6.25 5.89 4.11
CA CYS A 501 5.39 5.95 5.28
C CYS A 501 4.13 6.80 4.97
N ASP A 502 2.98 6.13 4.99
CA ASP A 502 1.68 6.65 4.57
C ASP A 502 0.64 6.56 5.71
N SER A 503 -0.38 7.42 5.69
CA SER A 503 -1.59 7.31 6.52
C SER A 503 -1.25 7.19 8.01
N ALA A 504 -1.71 6.14 8.69
CA ALA A 504 -1.40 5.88 10.10
C ALA A 504 0.12 5.83 10.40
N CYS A 505 0.97 5.41 9.45
CA CYS A 505 2.42 5.48 9.61
C CYS A 505 2.89 6.93 9.67
N ALA A 506 2.38 7.79 8.79
CA ALA A 506 2.72 9.20 8.79
C ALA A 506 2.28 9.89 10.09
N LEU A 507 1.11 9.54 10.63
CA LEU A 507 0.65 9.96 11.96
C LEU A 507 1.60 9.50 13.08
N PHE A 508 2.03 8.23 13.06
CA PHE A 508 3.02 7.72 14.03
C PHE A 508 4.34 8.48 13.95
N MET A 509 4.85 8.71 12.74
CA MET A 509 6.09 9.44 12.51
C MET A 509 5.95 10.91 12.95
N GLU A 510 4.82 11.55 12.68
CA GLU A 510 4.52 12.90 13.15
C GLU A 510 4.58 12.97 14.68
N MET A 511 3.88 12.09 15.40
CA MET A 511 3.91 12.09 16.88
C MET A 511 5.32 11.80 17.42
N MET A 512 6.03 10.81 16.86
CA MET A 512 7.38 10.45 17.32
C MET A 512 8.40 11.57 17.05
N HIS A 513 8.40 12.16 15.86
CA HIS A 513 9.36 13.18 15.47
C HIS A 513 9.04 14.55 16.10
N HIS A 514 7.79 15.01 15.99
CA HIS A 514 7.39 16.37 16.41
C HIS A 514 6.95 16.47 17.86
N GLU A 515 6.25 15.48 18.40
CA GLU A 515 5.78 15.57 19.78
C GLU A 515 6.81 15.01 20.78
N ALA A 516 7.60 14.01 20.38
CA ALA A 516 8.60 13.38 21.23
C ALA A 516 10.06 13.74 20.91
N GLY A 517 10.37 14.28 19.73
CA GLY A 517 11.74 14.66 19.35
C GLY A 517 12.63 13.50 18.89
N VAL A 518 12.03 12.40 18.40
CA VAL A 518 12.77 11.24 17.86
C VAL A 518 13.36 11.59 16.50
N ARG A 519 14.62 11.26 16.25
CA ARG A 519 15.28 11.55 14.97
C ARG A 519 14.90 10.55 13.88
N VAL A 520 14.87 11.01 12.63
CA VAL A 520 14.51 10.20 11.47
C VAL A 520 15.66 10.10 10.48
N VAL A 521 15.94 8.87 10.05
CA VAL A 521 16.84 8.53 8.94
C VAL A 521 15.99 8.09 7.76
N VAL A 522 16.23 8.66 6.58
CA VAL A 522 15.57 8.25 5.35
C VAL A 522 16.55 7.64 4.35
N ALA A 523 16.21 6.48 3.79
CA ALA A 523 17.08 5.71 2.90
C ALA A 523 16.67 5.83 1.43
N GLY A 524 17.67 5.95 0.56
CA GLY A 524 17.50 5.92 -0.90
C GLY A 524 17.17 7.27 -1.53
N GLY A 525 16.20 7.26 -2.43
CA GLY A 525 15.77 8.36 -3.29
C GLY A 525 16.62 8.52 -4.56
N LYS A 526 16.20 9.44 -5.43
CA LYS A 526 16.90 9.78 -6.69
C LYS A 526 18.42 9.96 -6.51
N PRO A 527 19.24 9.60 -7.52
CA PRO A 527 20.70 9.78 -7.53
C PRO A 527 21.16 11.25 -7.50
N SER A 528 20.94 11.92 -6.37
CA SER A 528 21.30 13.32 -6.13
C SER A 528 21.63 13.55 -4.66
N LEU A 529 22.43 14.58 -4.38
CA LEU A 529 22.69 15.07 -3.03
C LEU A 529 21.49 15.86 -2.47
N GLY A 530 21.54 16.20 -1.18
CA GLY A 530 20.50 16.98 -0.51
C GLY A 530 19.54 16.14 0.34
N PRO A 531 18.59 16.80 1.04
CA PRO A 531 17.66 16.15 1.95
C PRO A 531 16.58 15.39 1.19
N MET A 532 15.80 14.63 1.96
CA MET A 532 14.63 13.89 1.52
C MET A 532 13.63 13.90 2.68
N GLN A 533 12.34 13.99 2.35
CA GLN A 533 11.24 13.95 3.28
C GLN A 533 11.02 12.52 3.77
N ALA A 534 10.75 12.38 5.07
CA ALA A 534 10.64 11.06 5.70
C ALA A 534 9.24 10.42 5.63
N PRO A 535 8.12 11.17 5.71
CA PRO A 535 6.80 10.68 5.33
C PRO A 535 6.35 11.36 4.04
N SER A 536 6.22 10.60 2.94
CA SER A 536 5.78 11.15 1.65
C SER A 536 4.55 10.46 1.06
N GLY A 537 3.91 9.51 1.76
CA GLY A 537 2.58 9.03 1.36
C GLY A 537 1.49 10.10 1.54
N SER A 538 0.26 9.67 1.78
CA SER A 538 -0.77 10.54 2.35
C SER A 538 -0.42 10.89 3.81
N ARG A 539 -0.48 12.18 4.11
CA ARG A 539 -0.46 12.74 5.47
C ARG A 539 -1.85 13.24 5.86
N GLY A 540 -2.88 12.59 5.32
CA GLY A 540 -4.28 12.70 5.74
C GLY A 540 -4.59 11.86 6.97
N ALA A 541 -5.55 12.30 7.77
CA ALA A 541 -5.98 11.63 9.00
C ALA A 541 -7.06 10.55 8.77
N LEU A 542 -7.73 10.53 7.62
CA LEU A 542 -8.74 9.51 7.32
C LEU A 542 -9.03 9.33 5.84
N ILE A 543 -8.85 8.11 5.38
CA ILE A 543 -9.38 7.63 4.12
C ILE A 543 -10.89 7.34 4.23
N TYR A 544 -11.65 7.75 3.21
CA TYR A 544 -13.08 7.57 3.15
C TYR A 544 -13.50 7.03 1.80
N ASN A 545 -13.88 5.75 1.81
CA ASN A 545 -14.25 5.05 0.59
C ASN A 545 -15.69 5.36 0.17
N THR A 546 -15.98 5.10 -1.10
CA THR A 546 -17.29 5.42 -1.68
C THR A 546 -18.44 4.59 -1.14
N TYR A 547 -18.18 3.38 -0.61
CA TYR A 547 -19.20 2.54 0.00
C TYR A 547 -19.68 3.12 1.33
N GLN A 548 -18.75 3.59 2.15
CA GLN A 548 -19.07 4.28 3.40
C GLN A 548 -19.86 5.56 3.12
N LEU A 549 -19.44 6.36 2.12
CA LEU A 549 -20.19 7.55 1.69
C LEU A 549 -21.63 7.20 1.25
N ASP A 550 -21.81 6.13 0.48
CA ASP A 550 -23.14 5.72 0.04
C ASP A 550 -24.02 5.21 1.18
N SER A 551 -23.42 4.54 2.17
CA SER A 551 -24.09 4.14 3.41
C SER A 551 -24.55 5.36 4.20
N ASP A 552 -23.67 6.34 4.41
CA ASP A 552 -23.96 7.57 5.17
C ASP A 552 -25.01 8.43 4.46
N ILE A 553 -24.97 8.52 3.11
CA ILE A 553 -26.02 9.16 2.31
C ILE A 553 -27.37 8.44 2.51
N THR A 554 -27.40 7.11 2.37
CA THR A 554 -28.63 6.32 2.46
C THR A 554 -29.25 6.42 3.85
N PHE A 555 -28.42 6.36 4.88
CA PHE A 555 -28.81 6.56 6.27
C PHE A 555 -29.43 7.95 6.48
N THR A 556 -28.72 9.01 6.04
CA THR A 556 -29.17 10.40 6.15
C THR A 556 -30.51 10.61 5.44
N GLN A 557 -30.65 10.11 4.21
CA GLN A 557 -31.89 10.18 3.45
C GLN A 557 -33.04 9.50 4.19
N THR A 558 -32.81 8.32 4.76
CA THR A 558 -33.84 7.56 5.50
C THR A 558 -34.33 8.35 6.71
N VAL A 559 -33.41 8.88 7.52
CA VAL A 559 -33.76 9.71 8.69
C VAL A 559 -34.55 10.95 8.27
N LEU A 560 -34.12 11.65 7.21
CA LEU A 560 -34.82 12.84 6.71
C LEU A 560 -36.21 12.51 6.14
N GLN A 561 -36.38 11.35 5.49
CA GLN A 561 -37.68 10.88 5.00
C GLN A 561 -38.64 10.60 6.14
N ASP A 562 -38.19 9.92 7.18
CA ASP A 562 -39.01 9.62 8.37
C ASP A 562 -39.42 10.90 9.11
N GLN A 563 -38.59 11.94 9.07
CA GLN A 563 -38.89 13.27 9.61
C GLN A 563 -39.79 14.12 8.69
N GLY A 564 -40.11 13.65 7.48
CA GLY A 564 -40.87 14.42 6.49
C GLY A 564 -40.13 15.66 5.97
N SER A 565 -38.79 15.65 6.01
CA SER A 565 -37.95 16.77 5.59
C SER A 565 -37.92 16.92 4.07
N PRO A 566 -38.03 18.16 3.53
CA PRO A 566 -37.88 18.40 2.09
C PRO A 566 -36.46 18.13 1.57
N ASN A 567 -35.46 18.04 2.46
CA ASN A 567 -34.07 17.73 2.10
C ASN A 567 -33.82 16.21 1.91
N ALA A 568 -34.83 15.37 2.12
CA ALA A 568 -34.73 13.91 1.99
C ALA A 568 -34.16 13.42 0.64
N THR A 569 -34.28 14.21 -0.43
CA THR A 569 -33.79 13.88 -1.78
C THR A 569 -32.65 14.80 -2.24
N PHE A 570 -32.08 15.61 -1.34
CA PHE A 570 -31.00 16.54 -1.69
C PHE A 570 -29.70 15.80 -2.02
N LEU A 571 -29.30 14.84 -1.18
CA LEU A 571 -28.16 13.97 -1.45
C LEU A 571 -28.56 12.99 -2.55
N PRO A 572 -27.76 12.79 -3.61
CA PRO A 572 -28.10 11.85 -4.68
C PRO A 572 -27.77 10.41 -4.29
N ASN A 573 -28.57 9.47 -4.80
CA ASN A 573 -28.17 8.06 -4.78
C ASN A 573 -27.09 7.83 -5.85
N ARG A 574 -25.84 7.61 -5.41
CA ARG A 574 -24.70 7.42 -6.31
C ARG A 574 -24.69 6.04 -6.96
N THR A 575 -25.17 5.00 -6.28
CA THR A 575 -25.17 3.61 -6.78
C THR A 575 -26.01 3.43 -8.06
N THR A 576 -27.04 4.25 -8.24
CA THR A 576 -27.88 4.24 -9.45
C THR A 576 -27.49 5.31 -10.47
N ALA A 577 -26.55 6.20 -10.13
CA ALA A 577 -26.15 7.33 -10.96
C ALA A 577 -24.82 7.10 -11.69
N LEU A 578 -24.10 6.02 -11.35
CA LEU A 578 -22.86 5.64 -12.03
C LEU A 578 -23.17 4.63 -13.13
N GLU A 579 -22.73 4.93 -14.35
CA GLU A 579 -22.80 4.02 -15.50
C GLU A 579 -21.50 3.22 -15.68
N VAL A 580 -20.44 3.60 -14.95
CA VAL A 580 -19.15 2.89 -14.90
C VAL A 580 -19.09 2.04 -13.63
N TYR A 581 -18.58 0.83 -13.77
CA TYR A 581 -18.30 -0.09 -12.68
C TYR A 581 -17.05 0.34 -11.92
N VAL A 582 -17.24 0.72 -10.66
CA VAL A 582 -16.17 1.14 -9.75
C VAL A 582 -15.97 0.04 -8.72
N THR A 583 -14.82 -0.63 -8.78
CA THR A 583 -14.44 -1.69 -7.84
C THR A 583 -13.98 -1.09 -6.52
N PHE A 584 -13.29 0.05 -6.54
CA PHE A 584 -12.95 0.80 -5.35
C PHE A 584 -12.69 2.26 -5.69
N ALA A 585 -13.11 3.16 -4.81
CA ALA A 585 -12.70 4.55 -4.86
C ALA A 585 -12.69 5.14 -3.46
N SER A 586 -11.78 6.06 -3.23
CA SER A 586 -11.55 6.70 -1.94
C SER A 586 -11.19 8.17 -2.11
N ILE A 587 -11.38 8.91 -1.03
CA ILE A 587 -10.90 10.27 -0.87
C ILE A 587 -10.32 10.41 0.53
N ASN A 588 -9.44 11.38 0.72
CA ASN A 588 -9.09 11.86 2.05
C ASN A 588 -10.26 12.69 2.62
N LEU A 589 -10.88 12.24 3.71
CA LEU A 589 -12.00 12.94 4.37
C LEU A 589 -11.57 13.87 5.49
N ARG A 590 -10.39 13.63 6.09
CA ARG A 590 -9.87 14.47 7.16
C ARG A 590 -8.42 14.84 6.89
N ASP A 591 -8.17 16.13 6.78
CA ASP A 591 -6.82 16.66 6.83
C ASP A 591 -6.27 16.54 8.25
N GLU A 592 -5.01 16.11 8.39
CA GLU A 592 -4.26 16.25 9.63
C GLU A 592 -3.61 17.63 9.70
N VAL A 593 -3.60 18.25 10.90
CA VAL A 593 -3.04 19.57 11.14
C VAL A 593 -2.26 19.60 12.46
N ARG A 594 -1.18 20.37 12.52
CA ARG A 594 -0.45 20.65 13.76
C ARG A 594 -1.23 21.58 14.69
N ARG A 595 -0.85 21.58 15.97
CA ARG A 595 -1.46 22.42 17.00
C ARG A 595 -1.28 23.91 16.67
N GLY A 596 -2.39 24.59 16.41
CA GLY A 596 -2.42 26.04 16.14
C GLY A 596 -2.10 26.44 14.70
N GLU A 597 -1.87 25.47 13.81
CA GLU A 597 -1.53 25.70 12.41
C GLU A 597 -2.72 25.54 11.49
N THR A 598 -2.60 26.08 10.28
CA THR A 598 -3.70 26.09 9.29
C THR A 598 -3.36 25.35 8.01
N ILE A 599 -2.10 25.01 7.75
CA ILE A 599 -1.69 24.24 6.58
C ILE A 599 -1.83 22.75 6.92
N PRO A 600 -2.59 21.97 6.13
CA PRO A 600 -2.64 20.52 6.30
C PRO A 600 -1.26 19.88 6.14
N LEU A 601 -0.99 18.81 6.89
CA LEU A 601 0.29 18.09 6.81
C LEU A 601 0.58 17.55 5.40
N GLN A 602 -0.44 17.29 4.59
CA GLN A 602 -0.31 16.95 3.16
C GLN A 602 0.51 17.99 2.37
N PHE A 603 0.55 19.26 2.80
CA PHE A 603 1.28 20.34 2.12
C PHE A 603 2.50 20.85 2.89
N ALA A 604 2.76 20.29 4.08
CA ALA A 604 3.91 20.62 4.90
C ALA A 604 5.09 19.74 4.47
N TYR A 605 6.28 20.34 4.31
CA TYR A 605 7.49 19.59 3.98
C TYR A 605 8.19 19.12 5.26
N GLU A 606 8.47 17.83 5.36
CA GLU A 606 9.12 17.22 6.54
C GLU A 606 10.42 16.50 6.21
N ALA A 607 11.54 17.23 6.13
CA ALA A 607 12.84 16.61 5.89
C ALA A 607 13.28 15.68 7.03
N ALA A 608 13.88 14.55 6.70
CA ALA A 608 14.57 13.71 7.67
C ALA A 608 15.78 14.42 8.30
N ASP A 609 16.22 13.97 9.48
CA ASP A 609 17.45 14.45 10.11
C ASP A 609 18.70 14.04 9.32
N CYS A 610 18.64 12.88 8.67
CA CYS A 610 19.72 12.31 7.88
C CYS A 610 19.15 11.52 6.69
N ARG A 611 19.64 11.79 5.49
CA ARG A 611 19.42 10.92 4.33
C ARG A 611 20.63 10.01 4.15
N ILE A 612 20.43 8.73 3.87
CA ILE A 612 21.49 7.76 3.54
C ILE A 612 21.23 7.13 2.17
N PHE A 613 22.28 6.76 1.45
CA PHE A 613 22.15 5.89 0.27
C PHE A 613 22.24 4.43 0.67
N TYR A 614 21.48 3.56 0.01
CA TYR A 614 21.73 2.13 0.08
C TYR A 614 23.11 1.81 -0.50
N THR A 615 23.78 0.84 0.11
CA THR A 615 25.02 0.25 -0.41
C THR A 615 24.77 -1.21 -0.78
N PRO A 616 25.69 -1.88 -1.49
CA PRO A 616 25.54 -3.30 -1.78
C PRO A 616 25.34 -4.15 -0.52
N GLN A 617 25.89 -3.73 0.62
CA GLN A 617 25.77 -4.46 1.89
C GLN A 617 24.47 -4.17 2.65
N THR A 618 23.70 -3.15 2.28
CA THR A 618 22.52 -2.73 3.06
C THR A 618 21.20 -2.89 2.31
N VAL A 619 21.18 -2.90 0.97
CA VAL A 619 19.93 -2.87 0.20
C VAL A 619 19.00 -4.05 0.48
N TYR A 620 19.57 -5.24 0.69
CA TYR A 620 18.84 -6.48 0.93
C TYR A 620 19.41 -7.26 2.12
N ASN A 621 19.99 -6.53 3.09
CA ASN A 621 20.42 -7.06 4.36
C ASN A 621 20.06 -6.04 5.44
N TYR A 622 18.92 -6.26 6.07
CA TYR A 622 18.32 -5.26 6.94
C TYR A 622 19.07 -5.14 8.27
N THR A 623 19.75 -6.19 8.72
CA THR A 623 20.66 -6.08 9.88
C THR A 623 21.76 -5.06 9.62
N ALA A 624 22.39 -5.12 8.45
CA ALA A 624 23.40 -4.16 8.05
C ALA A 624 22.82 -2.75 7.85
N LEU A 625 21.60 -2.65 7.28
CA LEU A 625 20.91 -1.38 7.08
C LEU A 625 20.54 -0.68 8.40
N TRP A 626 19.96 -1.41 9.36
CA TRP A 626 19.61 -0.87 10.68
C TRP A 626 20.86 -0.37 11.41
N GLN A 627 21.94 -1.15 11.36
CA GLN A 627 23.23 -0.74 11.91
C GLN A 627 23.78 0.51 11.20
N TYR A 628 23.68 0.57 9.87
CA TYR A 628 24.14 1.69 9.07
C TYR A 628 23.38 2.99 9.38
N ALA A 629 22.06 2.92 9.50
CA ALA A 629 21.21 4.04 9.91
C ALA A 629 21.54 4.51 11.35
N ALA A 630 21.71 3.56 12.28
CA ALA A 630 22.13 3.84 13.64
C ALA A 630 23.49 4.54 13.70
N ASP A 631 24.47 4.06 12.93
CA ASP A 631 25.79 4.66 12.86
C ASP A 631 25.78 6.05 12.25
N ALA A 632 24.94 6.31 11.23
CA ALA A 632 24.80 7.65 10.65
C ALA A 632 24.39 8.70 11.68
N ILE A 633 23.62 8.31 12.70
CA ILE A 633 23.12 9.20 13.74
C ILE A 633 24.02 9.25 14.98
N TRP A 634 24.51 8.10 15.46
CA TRP A 634 25.19 8.03 16.75
C TRP A 634 26.70 7.92 16.68
N THR A 635 27.26 7.47 15.54
CA THR A 635 28.68 7.10 15.46
C THR A 635 29.44 7.96 14.45
N ASN A 636 28.91 8.11 13.24
CA ASN A 636 29.56 8.78 12.13
C ASN A 636 28.56 9.52 11.23
N SER A 637 28.41 10.82 11.47
CA SER A 637 27.53 11.69 10.67
C SER A 637 27.98 11.88 9.21
N THR A 638 29.18 11.42 8.81
CA THR A 638 29.60 11.49 7.40
C THR A 638 28.90 10.45 6.52
N LEU A 639 28.17 9.51 7.12
CA LEU A 639 27.33 8.55 6.39
C LEU A 639 26.05 9.21 5.84
N CYS A 640 25.64 10.35 6.42
CA CYS A 640 24.56 11.14 5.85
C CYS A 640 25.02 11.75 4.51
N VAL A 641 24.14 11.68 3.51
CA VAL A 641 24.32 12.29 2.19
C VAL A 641 24.69 13.75 2.35
N ALA A 642 25.70 14.21 1.60
CA ALA A 642 26.18 15.57 1.69
C ALA A 642 25.05 16.60 1.49
N GLY A 643 24.90 17.51 2.45
CA GLY A 643 23.86 18.54 2.42
C GLY A 643 22.45 18.04 2.73
N SER A 644 22.29 16.84 3.30
CA SER A 644 20.96 16.31 3.69
C SER A 644 20.51 16.66 5.10
N THR A 645 21.40 17.14 5.96
CA THR A 645 21.11 17.38 7.39
C THR A 645 20.79 18.85 7.66
N GLY A 646 20.12 19.12 8.78
CA GLY A 646 19.81 20.49 9.25
C GLY A 646 18.54 21.11 8.64
N PHE A 647 17.68 20.29 8.03
CA PHE A 647 16.39 20.71 7.47
C PHE A 647 15.17 20.13 8.21
N ALA A 648 15.37 19.20 9.15
CA ALA A 648 14.29 18.62 9.96
C ALA A 648 13.66 19.66 10.91
N THR A 649 12.36 19.51 11.22
CA THR A 649 11.58 20.53 11.94
C THR A 649 11.11 20.12 13.35
N ALA A 650 11.70 19.07 13.94
CA ALA A 650 11.34 18.42 15.21
C ALA A 650 10.97 19.33 16.41
N ASP A 651 11.44 20.58 16.45
CA ASP A 651 11.22 21.53 17.57
C ASP A 651 10.24 22.66 17.23
N THR A 652 9.57 22.61 16.08
CA THR A 652 8.66 23.66 15.64
C THR A 652 7.32 23.10 15.19
N ASN A 653 6.24 23.69 15.69
CA ASN A 653 4.92 23.42 15.13
C ASN A 653 4.73 24.05 13.73
N GLN A 654 5.71 24.78 13.18
CA GLN A 654 5.53 25.53 11.92
C GLN A 654 5.37 24.57 10.74
N THR A 655 4.40 24.88 9.88
CA THR A 655 4.06 24.06 8.69
C THR A 655 4.45 24.73 7.37
N ASP A 656 4.87 25.99 7.40
CA ASP A 656 5.26 26.81 6.25
C ASP A 656 6.77 26.74 5.92
N PHE A 657 7.47 25.74 6.48
CA PHE A 657 8.91 25.58 6.29
C PHE A 657 9.29 25.45 4.81
N ILE A 658 9.96 26.47 4.30
CA ILE A 658 10.57 26.46 2.98
C ILE A 658 11.90 25.72 3.14
N GLY A 659 11.93 24.42 2.86
CA GLY A 659 13.19 23.65 2.83
C GLY A 659 14.16 24.16 1.73
N PRO A 660 15.15 23.37 1.28
CA PRO A 660 16.39 23.91 0.70
C PRO A 660 16.20 24.97 -0.40
N SER A 661 16.96 26.06 -0.32
CA SER A 661 16.80 27.30 -1.12
C SER A 661 17.01 27.16 -2.64
N ASN A 662 17.40 25.98 -3.14
CA ASN A 662 17.72 25.73 -4.54
C ASN A 662 16.60 25.02 -5.32
N PHE A 663 15.44 24.75 -4.71
CA PHE A 663 14.32 24.13 -5.42
C PHE A 663 13.54 25.17 -6.24
N SER A 664 13.48 24.97 -7.55
CA SER A 664 12.56 25.69 -8.44
C SER A 664 11.11 25.31 -8.09
N SER A 665 10.15 26.22 -8.30
CA SER A 665 8.73 25.87 -8.26
C SER A 665 8.50 24.64 -9.15
N PRO A 666 7.86 23.57 -8.64
CA PRO A 666 7.61 22.36 -9.42
C PRO A 666 6.70 22.58 -10.64
N GLY A 667 6.10 23.77 -10.77
CA GLY A 667 5.21 24.13 -11.86
C GLY A 667 3.75 23.76 -11.59
N THR A 668 2.96 23.69 -12.65
CA THR A 668 1.53 23.40 -12.60
C THR A 668 1.20 22.32 -13.61
N ILE A 669 0.49 21.27 -13.19
CA ILE A 669 -0.07 20.28 -14.10
C ILE A 669 -1.29 20.88 -14.78
N THR A 670 -1.23 20.97 -16.11
CA THR A 670 -2.34 21.44 -16.95
C THR A 670 -3.08 20.27 -17.57
N VAL A 671 -4.28 20.55 -18.09
CA VAL A 671 -5.04 19.58 -18.88
C VAL A 671 -4.24 19.13 -20.09
N GLU A 672 -3.50 20.03 -20.74
CA GLU A 672 -2.61 19.67 -21.85
C GLU A 672 -1.55 18.66 -21.43
N ASN A 673 -0.99 18.78 -20.21
CA ASN A 673 -0.06 17.77 -19.67
C ASN A 673 -0.75 16.42 -19.46
N ILE A 674 -1.96 16.42 -18.90
CA ILE A 674 -2.76 15.22 -18.66
C ILE A 674 -3.13 14.53 -19.97
N THR A 675 -3.49 15.29 -21.00
CA THR A 675 -3.90 14.76 -22.31
C THR A 675 -2.76 14.69 -23.33
N ALA A 676 -1.52 14.98 -22.93
CA ALA A 676 -0.38 15.03 -23.86
C ALA A 676 -0.13 13.68 -24.55
N HIS A 677 -0.49 12.58 -23.88
CA HIS A 677 -0.32 11.22 -24.38
C HIS A 677 -1.33 10.84 -25.48
N LEU A 678 -2.47 11.54 -25.60
CA LEU A 678 -3.55 11.23 -26.55
C LEU A 678 -3.13 11.20 -28.03
N ASN A 679 -1.98 11.80 -28.37
CA ASN A 679 -1.46 11.90 -29.75
C ASN A 679 -0.19 11.06 -30.01
N ALA A 680 0.30 10.31 -29.02
CA ALA A 680 1.53 9.50 -29.18
C ALA A 680 1.30 8.18 -29.95
N SER A 681 0.05 7.81 -30.24
CA SER A 681 -0.31 6.55 -30.90
C SER A 681 -1.16 6.76 -32.17
N SER A 682 -0.65 7.52 -33.14
CA SER A 682 -1.33 7.63 -34.45
C SER A 682 -1.21 6.38 -35.35
N ASP A 683 -0.93 5.20 -34.81
CA ASP A 683 -0.95 3.94 -35.61
C ASP A 683 -1.05 2.64 -34.80
N ASN A 684 -1.00 2.67 -33.46
CA ASN A 684 -1.24 1.48 -32.66
C ASN A 684 -2.74 1.35 -32.39
N GLN A 685 -3.50 0.98 -33.44
CA GLN A 685 -4.57 0.03 -33.16
C GLN A 685 -3.89 -1.10 -32.37
N LEU A 686 -4.44 -1.49 -31.23
CA LEU A 686 -4.12 -2.78 -30.65
C LEU A 686 -4.49 -3.79 -31.74
N GLU A 687 -3.56 -4.09 -32.66
CA GLU A 687 -3.69 -5.24 -33.54
C GLU A 687 -3.97 -6.40 -32.61
N ASP A 688 -4.92 -7.27 -32.96
CA ASP A 688 -5.12 -8.52 -32.26
C ASP A 688 -3.75 -9.12 -32.01
N VAL A 689 -3.30 -9.05 -30.75
CA VAL A 689 -1.99 -9.54 -30.38
C VAL A 689 -2.04 -10.98 -30.85
N LYS A 690 -1.11 -11.36 -31.74
CA LYS A 690 -0.79 -12.78 -31.85
C LYS A 690 -0.34 -13.14 -30.46
N ILE A 691 -1.26 -13.73 -29.70
CA ILE A 691 -0.96 -14.42 -28.47
C ILE A 691 0.05 -15.47 -28.91
N SER A 692 1.35 -15.14 -28.84
CA SER A 692 2.33 -16.16 -28.55
C SER A 692 1.91 -16.57 -27.15
N SER A 693 1.06 -17.59 -27.10
CA SER A 693 0.93 -18.38 -25.89
C SER A 693 2.31 -18.97 -25.70
N VAL A 694 3.19 -18.21 -25.04
CA VAL A 694 4.12 -18.83 -24.13
C VAL A 694 3.18 -19.34 -23.06
N PRO A 695 2.90 -20.65 -23.01
CA PRO A 695 2.05 -21.16 -21.98
C PRO A 695 2.75 -20.79 -20.68
N PHE A 696 2.12 -19.95 -19.85
CA PHE A 696 2.55 -19.67 -18.47
C PHE A 696 2.74 -20.99 -17.68
N GLN A 697 2.17 -22.06 -18.22
CA GLN A 697 2.25 -23.43 -17.79
C GLN A 697 2.74 -24.27 -18.96
N THR A 698 4.04 -24.29 -19.25
CA THR A 698 4.58 -25.28 -20.20
C THR A 698 4.56 -26.62 -19.47
N PRO A 699 3.65 -27.56 -19.81
CA PRO A 699 3.62 -28.85 -19.15
C PRO A 699 4.90 -29.59 -19.49
N CYS A 700 5.48 -30.25 -18.51
CA CYS A 700 6.73 -30.95 -18.70
C CYS A 700 6.66 -32.35 -18.10
N SER A 701 7.38 -33.29 -18.69
CA SER A 701 7.62 -34.60 -18.08
C SER A 701 8.98 -34.64 -17.40
N VAL A 702 9.97 -33.97 -17.98
CA VAL A 702 11.36 -33.85 -17.51
C VAL A 702 11.90 -32.43 -17.76
N THR A 703 12.96 -32.03 -17.05
CA THR A 703 13.61 -30.71 -17.23
C THR A 703 14.09 -30.44 -18.65
N ALA A 704 14.43 -31.49 -19.42
CA ALA A 704 14.82 -31.34 -20.82
C ALA A 704 13.69 -30.84 -21.74
N ASP A 705 12.43 -30.86 -21.26
CA ASP A 705 11.27 -30.31 -21.97
C ASP A 705 11.16 -28.79 -21.80
N CYS A 706 11.96 -28.20 -20.89
CA CYS A 706 11.90 -26.79 -20.51
C CYS A 706 13.01 -25.95 -21.17
N LEU A 707 12.81 -24.62 -21.20
CA LEU A 707 13.82 -23.70 -21.74
C LEU A 707 15.07 -23.64 -20.84
N THR A 708 16.16 -23.10 -21.38
CA THR A 708 17.39 -22.89 -20.59
C THR A 708 17.09 -21.94 -19.43
N GLY A 709 17.51 -22.30 -18.21
CA GLY A 709 17.14 -21.56 -16.99
C GLY A 709 15.79 -21.95 -16.39
N GLN A 710 15.18 -23.05 -16.84
CA GLN A 710 13.95 -23.60 -16.28
C GLN A 710 14.11 -25.06 -15.89
N VAL A 711 13.29 -25.51 -14.96
CA VAL A 711 13.24 -26.88 -14.46
C VAL A 711 11.81 -27.39 -14.41
N CYS A 712 11.65 -28.69 -14.64
CA CYS A 712 10.35 -29.32 -14.57
C CYS A 712 9.99 -29.64 -13.12
N ALA A 713 9.05 -28.90 -12.54
CA ALA A 713 8.65 -29.03 -11.15
C ALA A 713 7.16 -29.34 -11.01
N LEU A 714 6.79 -30.07 -9.95
CA LEU A 714 5.39 -30.32 -9.63
C LEU A 714 4.86 -29.13 -8.84
N THR A 715 3.89 -28.40 -9.40
CA THR A 715 3.29 -27.23 -8.76
C THR A 715 1.77 -27.26 -8.89
N THR A 716 1.09 -26.49 -8.04
CA THR A 716 -0.36 -26.33 -8.04
C THR A 716 -0.65 -24.91 -8.52
N SER A 717 -1.25 -24.76 -9.69
CA SER A 717 -1.63 -23.45 -10.22
C SER A 717 -3.04 -23.05 -9.76
N CYS A 718 -3.27 -21.74 -9.69
CA CYS A 718 -4.58 -21.14 -9.46
C CYS A 718 -5.75 -21.84 -10.17
N GLY A 719 -6.78 -22.22 -9.40
CA GLY A 719 -7.98 -22.90 -9.91
C GLY A 719 -7.84 -24.41 -10.20
N ILE A 720 -6.64 -24.99 -10.02
CA ILE A 720 -6.40 -26.42 -10.22
C ILE A 720 -6.12 -27.08 -8.88
N SER A 721 -7.02 -27.94 -8.41
CA SER A 721 -6.90 -28.68 -7.14
C SER A 721 -5.91 -29.86 -7.20
N VAL A 722 -5.33 -30.13 -8.38
CA VAL A 722 -4.43 -31.26 -8.64
C VAL A 722 -3.05 -30.72 -9.06
N PRO A 723 -1.98 -31.01 -8.29
CA PRO A 723 -0.62 -30.65 -8.68
C PRO A 723 -0.25 -31.21 -10.06
N ALA A 724 0.33 -30.38 -10.93
CA ALA A 724 0.75 -30.74 -12.27
C ALA A 724 2.23 -30.37 -12.50
N LYS A 725 2.91 -31.10 -13.40
CA LYS A 725 4.31 -30.81 -13.74
C LYS A 725 4.38 -29.69 -14.76
N GLN A 726 5.10 -28.62 -14.43
CA GLN A 726 5.25 -27.44 -15.26
C GLN A 726 6.70 -26.93 -15.24
N CYS A 727 7.13 -26.32 -16.34
CA CYS A 727 8.42 -25.65 -16.43
C CYS A 727 8.39 -24.38 -15.59
N LEU A 728 9.21 -24.33 -14.55
CA LEU A 728 9.39 -23.17 -13.67
C LEU A 728 10.77 -22.58 -13.88
N SER A 729 10.87 -21.25 -13.83
CA SER A 729 12.17 -20.56 -13.83
C SER A 729 12.96 -20.95 -12.59
N THR A 730 14.23 -21.28 -12.77
CA THR A 730 15.17 -21.39 -11.64
C THR A 730 15.52 -20.00 -11.14
N CYS A 731 15.71 -19.85 -9.84
CA CYS A 731 16.00 -18.58 -9.20
C CYS A 731 16.99 -18.77 -8.04
N GLU A 732 17.64 -17.70 -7.64
CA GLU A 732 18.54 -17.63 -6.49
C GLU A 732 18.61 -16.16 -6.05
N PRO A 733 18.73 -15.83 -4.75
CA PRO A 733 18.66 -16.71 -3.59
C PRO A 733 17.20 -17.01 -3.19
N GLU A 734 17.03 -17.86 -2.18
CA GLU A 734 15.70 -18.16 -1.61
C GLU A 734 15.02 -16.86 -1.12
N GLY A 735 13.73 -16.72 -1.42
CA GLY A 735 12.93 -15.54 -1.06
C GLY A 735 12.84 -14.45 -2.12
N LEU A 736 13.69 -14.43 -3.16
CA LEU A 736 13.68 -13.38 -4.19
C LEU A 736 12.42 -13.42 -5.07
N HIS A 737 11.89 -12.27 -5.49
CA HIS A 737 10.75 -12.25 -6.38
C HIS A 737 11.05 -12.80 -7.78
N CYS A 738 10.04 -13.50 -8.29
CA CYS A 738 10.08 -14.27 -9.50
C CYS A 738 9.17 -13.62 -10.55
N GLY A 739 9.59 -12.44 -11.01
CA GLY A 739 8.82 -11.64 -11.95
C GLY A 739 7.56 -10.98 -11.34
N PRO A 740 6.71 -10.39 -12.18
CA PRO A 740 5.75 -9.34 -11.82
C PRO A 740 4.55 -9.84 -10.98
N ASN A 741 4.45 -11.15 -10.74
CA ASN A 741 3.29 -11.80 -10.13
C ASN A 741 3.44 -12.02 -8.61
N GLY A 742 4.50 -11.49 -7.98
CA GLY A 742 4.73 -11.59 -6.53
C GLY A 742 5.15 -12.97 -6.01
N ALA A 743 5.37 -13.96 -6.89
CA ALA A 743 5.92 -15.25 -6.49
C ALA A 743 7.34 -15.07 -5.91
N THR A 744 7.71 -15.83 -4.89
CA THR A 744 9.05 -15.81 -4.30
C THR A 744 9.81 -17.09 -4.60
N CYS A 745 11.11 -16.97 -4.74
CA CYS A 745 12.01 -18.07 -5.05
C CYS A 745 12.02 -19.08 -3.91
N ARG A 746 11.68 -20.35 -4.20
CA ARG A 746 11.59 -21.41 -3.19
C ARG A 746 12.55 -22.54 -3.47
N PHE A 747 13.34 -22.92 -2.46
CA PHE A 747 14.31 -24.00 -2.58
C PHE A 747 13.72 -25.35 -2.17
N ASP A 748 12.54 -25.38 -1.55
CA ASP A 748 11.88 -26.61 -1.09
C ASP A 748 10.95 -27.26 -2.12
N VAL A 749 10.81 -26.68 -3.31
CA VAL A 749 9.92 -27.21 -4.36
C VAL A 749 10.51 -28.49 -4.97
N PRO A 750 9.85 -29.65 -4.80
CA PRO A 750 10.37 -30.91 -5.30
C PRO A 750 10.23 -31.01 -6.82
N PHE A 751 11.33 -31.28 -7.51
CA PHE A 751 11.31 -31.69 -8.92
C PHE A 751 11.24 -33.21 -9.00
N CYS A 752 10.15 -33.73 -9.57
CA CYS A 752 9.92 -35.17 -9.68
C CYS A 752 10.24 -35.63 -11.11
N SER A 753 11.20 -36.54 -11.29
CA SER A 753 11.57 -37.04 -12.63
C SER A 753 10.50 -37.97 -13.24
N THR A 754 9.72 -38.66 -12.40
CA THR A 754 8.62 -39.56 -12.77
C THR A 754 7.48 -39.45 -11.75
N SER A 755 6.23 -39.76 -12.14
CA SER A 755 5.12 -39.69 -11.18
C SER A 755 5.30 -40.75 -10.09
N GLY A 756 5.63 -40.29 -8.87
CA GLY A 756 5.42 -41.06 -7.65
C GLY A 756 6.64 -41.55 -6.88
N THR A 757 7.90 -41.43 -7.33
CA THR A 757 9.02 -42.01 -6.53
C THR A 757 10.40 -41.36 -6.57
N ASP A 758 10.70 -40.38 -7.44
CA ASP A 758 12.02 -39.72 -7.45
C ASP A 758 11.85 -38.21 -7.54
N CYS A 759 11.49 -37.61 -6.39
CA CYS A 759 11.47 -36.16 -6.22
C CYS A 759 12.76 -35.73 -5.51
N SER A 760 13.50 -34.84 -6.13
CA SER A 760 14.71 -34.24 -5.57
C SER A 760 14.51 -32.74 -5.44
N ILE A 761 15.28 -32.13 -4.55
CA ILE A 761 15.41 -30.67 -4.41
C ILE A 761 16.68 -30.26 -5.15
N LEU A 762 16.66 -29.15 -5.88
CA LEU A 762 17.85 -28.67 -6.59
C LEU A 762 18.89 -28.20 -5.56
N PRO A 763 20.09 -28.82 -5.52
CA PRO A 763 21.12 -28.36 -4.62
C PRO A 763 21.70 -27.04 -5.15
N GLY A 764 21.46 -25.95 -4.43
CA GLY A 764 22.05 -24.64 -4.72
C GLY A 764 21.30 -23.77 -5.72
N SER A 765 20.02 -24.04 -6.02
CA SER A 765 19.17 -23.15 -6.81
C SER A 765 17.69 -23.40 -6.48
N GLY A 766 16.90 -22.34 -6.31
CA GLY A 766 15.46 -22.42 -6.09
C GLY A 766 14.67 -22.42 -7.39
N VAL A 767 13.35 -22.48 -7.26
CA VAL A 767 12.44 -22.31 -8.40
C VAL A 767 11.39 -21.26 -8.05
N CYS A 768 10.92 -20.59 -9.08
CA CYS A 768 9.82 -19.66 -9.03
C CYS A 768 8.50 -20.44 -9.10
N PRO A 769 7.78 -20.65 -7.98
CA PRO A 769 6.49 -21.32 -8.03
C PRO A 769 5.54 -20.51 -8.90
N LEU A 770 4.66 -21.20 -9.62
CA LEU A 770 3.45 -20.53 -10.08
C LEU A 770 2.68 -20.10 -8.85
N VAL A 771 2.19 -18.86 -8.86
CA VAL A 771 1.38 -18.26 -7.80
C VAL A 771 0.46 -19.32 -7.19
N SER A 772 0.70 -19.67 -5.92
CA SER A 772 -0.41 -20.13 -5.10
C SER A 772 -1.39 -18.97 -5.16
N CYS A 773 -2.59 -19.20 -5.68
CA CYS A 773 -3.66 -18.27 -5.40
C CYS A 773 -3.61 -18.05 -3.90
N GLY A 774 -3.13 -16.88 -3.49
CA GLY A 774 -3.34 -16.43 -2.14
C GLY A 774 -4.84 -16.59 -1.90
N PRO A 775 -5.26 -16.83 -0.66
CA PRO A 775 -6.65 -16.52 -0.38
C PRO A 775 -6.88 -15.09 -0.92
N GLN A 776 -8.10 -14.82 -1.39
CA GLN A 776 -8.54 -13.45 -1.61
C GLN A 776 -8.65 -12.74 -0.24
N SER A 777 -7.53 -12.71 0.48
CA SER A 777 -7.25 -12.20 1.84
C SER A 777 -6.26 -11.06 1.83
N GLY A 778 -5.91 -10.55 0.64
CA GLY A 778 -6.25 -9.16 0.40
C GLY A 778 -7.73 -8.99 0.71
N LYS A 779 -8.06 -8.88 2.00
CA LYS A 779 -9.36 -8.39 2.45
C LYS A 779 -9.55 -7.17 1.60
N ALA A 780 -10.55 -7.19 0.72
CA ALA A 780 -11.18 -5.96 0.28
C ALA A 780 -11.20 -5.07 1.52
N ARG A 781 -10.43 -3.97 1.52
CA ARG A 781 -10.38 -3.00 2.63
C ARG A 781 -11.77 -2.96 3.22
N ALA A 782 -11.91 -3.44 4.46
CA ALA A 782 -13.17 -3.79 5.11
C ALA A 782 -14.40 -3.27 4.34
N GLY A 783 -14.84 -4.08 3.39
CA GLY A 783 -15.83 -3.72 2.37
C GLY A 783 -16.32 -5.01 1.77
N THR A 784 -16.96 -5.81 2.63
CA THR A 784 -17.51 -7.12 2.34
C THR A 784 -18.18 -7.15 0.97
N THR A 785 -17.89 -8.19 0.20
CA THR A 785 -18.71 -8.69 -0.89
C THR A 785 -20.19 -8.45 -0.57
N PRO A 786 -20.99 -7.86 -1.48
CA PRO A 786 -22.41 -7.74 -1.23
C PRO A 786 -22.99 -9.16 -1.20
N ALA A 787 -23.10 -9.73 -0.01
CA ALA A 787 -24.18 -10.64 0.25
C ALA A 787 -25.41 -9.86 -0.20
N LYS A 788 -26.11 -10.36 -1.24
CA LYS A 788 -27.46 -9.91 -1.54
C LYS A 788 -28.17 -9.82 -0.20
N ILE A 789 -28.37 -8.61 0.30
CA ILE A 789 -29.24 -8.37 1.44
C ILE A 789 -30.60 -8.76 0.87
N LYS A 790 -30.97 -10.04 1.05
CA LYS A 790 -32.38 -10.40 1.03
C LYS A 790 -33.00 -9.41 1.99
N PRO A 791 -33.99 -8.60 1.57
CA PRO A 791 -34.64 -7.66 2.46
C PRO A 791 -35.13 -8.48 3.65
N LYS A 792 -34.42 -8.42 4.79
CA LYS A 792 -34.98 -8.84 6.05
C LYS A 792 -36.14 -7.89 6.20
N LYS A 793 -37.35 -8.44 6.04
CA LYS A 793 -38.60 -7.76 6.36
C LYS A 793 -38.35 -6.94 7.62
N LEU A 794 -38.38 -5.62 7.49
CA LEU A 794 -38.73 -4.73 8.59
C LEU A 794 -40.07 -5.26 9.10
N VAL A 795 -40.02 -6.13 10.11
CA VAL A 795 -41.21 -6.48 10.85
C VAL A 795 -41.47 -5.26 11.70
N ARG A 796 -42.38 -4.42 11.21
CA ARG A 796 -43.08 -3.40 11.99
C ARG A 796 -43.36 -3.94 13.38
N ARG A 797 -42.63 -3.48 14.39
CA ARG A 797 -43.18 -3.21 15.71
C ARG A 797 -42.52 -1.94 16.25
N ILE A 798 -43.42 -0.99 16.45
CA ILE A 798 -43.30 0.24 17.25
C ILE A 798 -42.62 -0.07 18.59
#